data_AF-A0A7X7PQT7-F1
#
_entry.id   AF-A0A7X7PQT7-F1
#
_cell.length_a   1.000
_cell.length_b   1.000
_cell.length_c   1.000
_cell.angle_alpha   90.00
_cell.angle_beta   90.00
_cell.angle_gamma   90.00
#
_symmetry.space_group_name_H-M   'P 1'
#
loop_
_entity.id
_entity.type
_entity.pdbx_description
1 polymer ?
#
loop_
_entity_poly.entity_id
_entity_poly.type
_entity_poly.pdbx_seq_one_letter_code
_entity_poly.pdbx_strand_id
1 'polypeptide(L)'
;MVAFPEAYEIGISNQAIQILYHLARETAGVGVERCYLPWVEAISLMRAEGLYLPTLETWSPVRDAHLVGITLQHELNYTNVLELLHLAGIPVRASQRSAFPLVIAGGPAVSNFLPMEPFLDAVVVGDGEEVFPEILEVMRREVESGAGRTAVLSSLASIRGVYVPGVSRSVERRVLTSLEGAPYPVECLVPLAAGVHDRAWVEIMRGCTRGCRFCQAGMWYRPVRERRADSLLGLASAQLAASGHEELALSSLSTTDYSALQRVLSSLASDHPGVRVALPSLRVDSASVRLSHLVSPSSSTVTLAPEAGSQRLRDIINKNVSDEDIMGAAREAFAGGHTILKLYFMIGLPGERDEDVVAVVDLCRRLRELGKKSLGARSGRLALHVSVTNFIPKPFTPFQWEAMADRATLERRQGILRAGLGRGQAKLSLHSIDTSYLEAALARGGVELADVVEAAWQAGARFDCWTEHERLDAWDAAFRARGLSAEGLATTALDPAVALPWEVITGPVVSRSYLLRERERAARGLTTPDCRWEGCEECGVCGEAVPGPDLAPAGMRPDGDVVLGAGGVSEAGAVLGAGGGPTEGTMSRRPAASSKWAGRVFEYLIEYSVHGRQRFLAHLDTLQLLRRAVRRAGGTLALSAGMRPKPLLSVALPRPVGVESRQEFCQIALSQPPPADFVSRLAAALPEGVAVTGMVPWR
;
A
#
# COMPACT_ATOMS: atom_id res chain seq x y z
N MET A 1 7.78 20.16 -4.13
CA MET A 1 7.24 19.57 -2.88
C MET A 1 6.37 18.36 -3.22
N VAL A 2 6.52 17.26 -2.46
CA VAL A 2 5.69 16.06 -2.55
C VAL A 2 4.77 16.02 -1.33
N ALA A 3 3.45 16.11 -1.54
CA ALA A 3 2.44 16.15 -0.50
C ALA A 3 1.61 14.88 -0.45
N PHE A 4 1.28 14.46 0.77
CA PHE A 4 0.32 13.40 1.04
C PHE A 4 -0.84 13.99 1.86
N PRO A 5 -2.08 14.00 1.34
CA PRO A 5 -3.22 14.68 1.97
C PRO A 5 -3.84 13.85 3.11
N GLU A 6 -3.02 13.50 4.09
CA GLU A 6 -3.38 12.71 5.27
C GLU A 6 -2.33 12.93 6.37
N ALA A 7 -2.60 12.39 7.57
CA ALA A 7 -1.66 12.38 8.68
C ALA A 7 -0.30 11.74 8.31
N TYR A 8 0.77 12.22 8.97
CA TYR A 8 2.14 11.78 8.73
C TYR A 8 2.31 10.27 8.84
N GLU A 9 1.68 9.66 9.83
CA GLU A 9 1.79 8.24 10.17
C GLU A 9 1.30 7.33 9.03
N ILE A 10 0.33 7.80 8.25
CA ILE A 10 -0.17 7.12 7.06
C ILE A 10 0.75 7.43 5.87
N GLY A 11 1.05 8.71 5.67
CA GLY A 11 1.78 9.16 4.50
C GLY A 11 3.24 8.71 4.42
N ILE A 12 3.95 8.59 5.56
CA ILE A 12 5.35 8.12 5.58
C ILE A 12 5.47 6.65 5.18
N SER A 13 4.43 5.86 5.45
CA SER A 13 4.32 4.46 5.06
C SER A 13 3.93 4.27 3.59
N ASN A 14 3.63 5.34 2.86
CA ASN A 14 3.25 5.26 1.46
C ASN A 14 4.47 5.12 0.54
N GLN A 15 4.52 4.03 -0.23
CA GLN A 15 5.63 3.72 -1.11
C GLN A 15 5.80 4.71 -2.28
N ALA A 16 4.71 5.29 -2.79
CA ALA A 16 4.80 6.27 -3.88
C ALA A 16 5.52 7.54 -3.42
N ILE A 17 5.27 8.01 -2.19
CA ILE A 17 5.99 9.16 -1.61
C ILE A 17 7.49 8.87 -1.53
N GLN A 18 7.89 7.66 -1.15
CA GLN A 18 9.30 7.25 -1.07
C GLN A 18 9.97 7.31 -2.45
N ILE A 19 9.30 6.77 -3.48
CA ILE A 19 9.80 6.75 -4.86
C ILE A 19 9.89 8.17 -5.43
N LEU A 20 8.80 8.94 -5.36
CA LEU A 20 8.73 10.29 -5.93
C LEU A 20 9.71 11.25 -5.25
N TYR A 21 9.88 11.15 -3.92
CA TYR A 21 10.87 11.95 -3.21
C TYR A 21 12.29 11.66 -3.71
N HIS A 22 12.63 10.37 -3.87
CA HIS A 22 13.94 9.95 -4.34
C HIS A 22 14.21 10.43 -5.78
N LEU A 23 13.25 10.25 -6.68
CA LEU A 23 13.33 10.74 -8.07
C LEU A 23 13.56 12.25 -8.14
N ALA A 24 12.83 13.02 -7.33
CA ALA A 24 13.03 14.47 -7.29
C ALA A 24 14.40 14.87 -6.74
N ARG A 25 14.91 14.17 -5.71
CA ARG A 25 16.25 14.40 -5.14
C ARG A 25 17.36 14.15 -6.16
N GLU A 26 17.18 13.15 -7.04
CA GLU A 26 18.15 12.79 -8.08
C GLU A 26 18.08 13.70 -9.32
N THR A 27 17.01 14.48 -9.47
CA THR A 27 16.86 15.41 -10.59
C THR A 27 17.73 16.66 -10.35
N ALA A 28 18.70 16.90 -11.24
CA ALA A 28 19.64 18.00 -11.09
C ALA A 28 18.93 19.37 -11.04
N GLY A 29 19.34 20.23 -10.10
CA GLY A 29 18.76 21.57 -9.92
C GLY A 29 17.39 21.59 -9.24
N VAL A 30 16.88 20.44 -8.75
CA VAL A 30 15.59 20.35 -8.08
C VAL A 30 15.77 20.15 -6.57
N GLY A 31 15.16 21.05 -5.78
CA GLY A 31 14.97 20.85 -4.35
C GLY A 31 13.67 20.09 -4.07
N VAL A 32 13.72 19.11 -3.16
CA VAL A 32 12.55 18.32 -2.76
C VAL A 32 12.29 18.42 -1.26
N GLU A 33 11.03 18.69 -0.94
CA GLU A 33 10.50 18.70 0.43
C GLU A 33 9.16 17.96 0.47
N ARG A 34 8.84 17.42 1.64
CA ARG A 34 7.60 16.70 1.94
C ARG A 34 6.63 17.55 2.71
N CYS A 35 5.35 17.26 2.52
CA CYS A 35 4.27 17.85 3.28
C CYS A 35 3.21 16.79 3.59
N TYR A 36 2.65 16.86 4.80
CA TYR A 36 1.55 16.02 5.26
C TYR A 36 0.48 16.93 5.84
N LEU A 37 -0.77 16.47 5.87
CA LEU A 37 -1.83 17.25 6.52
C LEU A 37 -1.72 17.05 8.04
N PRO A 38 -1.58 18.11 8.86
CA PRO A 38 -1.54 17.98 10.30
C PRO A 38 -2.87 17.45 10.84
N TRP A 39 -2.84 16.83 12.03
CA TRP A 39 -4.06 16.38 12.69
C TRP A 39 -4.97 17.57 13.06
N VAL A 40 -6.28 17.32 13.27
CA VAL A 40 -7.32 18.36 13.31
C VAL A 40 -7.11 19.44 14.38
N GLU A 41 -6.55 19.09 15.54
CA GLU A 41 -6.22 20.04 16.61
C GLU A 41 -5.07 20.96 16.19
N ALA A 42 -4.06 20.43 15.50
CA ALA A 42 -2.94 21.22 14.99
C ALA A 42 -3.40 22.18 13.90
N ILE A 43 -4.29 21.75 13.00
CA ILE A 43 -4.94 22.63 12.01
C ILE A 43 -5.66 23.80 12.71
N SER A 44 -6.43 23.49 13.76
CA SER A 44 -7.19 24.50 14.50
C SER A 44 -6.27 25.53 15.17
N LEU A 45 -5.19 25.06 15.80
CA LEU A 45 -4.19 25.93 16.41
C LEU A 45 -3.46 26.79 15.37
N MET A 46 -3.03 26.19 14.25
CA MET A 46 -2.36 26.93 13.17
C MET A 46 -3.24 28.06 12.63
N ARG A 47 -4.54 27.81 12.44
CA ARG A 47 -5.49 28.85 12.02
C ARG A 47 -5.64 29.96 13.06
N ALA A 48 -5.73 29.61 14.34
CA ALA A 48 -5.85 30.58 15.43
C ALA A 48 -4.62 31.50 15.51
N GLU A 49 -3.43 30.96 15.24
CA GLU A 49 -2.15 31.68 15.26
C GLU A 49 -1.77 32.32 13.89
N GLY A 50 -2.61 32.16 12.86
CA GLY A 50 -2.33 32.66 11.50
C GLY A 50 -1.12 32.01 10.82
N LEU A 51 -0.81 30.75 11.18
CA LEU A 51 0.31 29.99 10.64
C LEU A 51 -0.08 29.23 9.37
N TYR A 52 0.74 29.37 8.34
CA TYR A 52 0.63 28.57 7.12
C TYR A 52 1.30 27.21 7.29
N LEU A 53 0.83 26.23 6.51
CA LEU A 53 1.39 24.88 6.46
C LEU A 53 2.88 24.92 6.10
N PRO A 54 3.78 24.44 6.99
CA PRO A 54 5.19 24.33 6.70
C PRO A 54 5.52 23.00 6.01
N THR A 55 6.63 22.98 5.27
CA THR A 55 7.27 21.76 4.79
C THR A 55 7.95 21.00 5.94
N LEU A 56 8.21 19.70 5.75
CA LEU A 56 8.81 18.85 6.78
C LEU A 56 10.31 19.10 6.95
N GLU A 57 11.06 19.27 5.85
CA GLU A 57 12.53 19.35 5.86
C GLU A 57 13.04 20.70 6.33
N THR A 58 12.48 21.81 5.85
CA THR A 58 13.00 23.15 6.17
C THR A 58 12.05 24.02 6.99
N TRP A 59 10.78 23.61 7.13
CA TRP A 59 9.70 24.44 7.67
C TRP A 59 9.40 25.69 6.83
N SER A 60 9.78 25.69 5.56
CA SER A 60 9.40 26.74 4.62
C SER A 60 7.90 26.68 4.37
N PRO A 61 7.22 27.82 4.14
CA PRO A 61 5.81 27.81 3.74
C PRO A 61 5.61 27.00 2.46
N VAL A 62 4.64 26.09 2.46
CA VAL A 62 4.33 25.24 1.29
C VAL A 62 4.02 26.05 0.03
N ARG A 63 3.37 27.21 0.20
CA ARG A 63 3.07 28.16 -0.89
C ARG A 63 4.29 28.79 -1.57
N ASP A 64 5.49 28.65 -1.00
CA ASP A 64 6.71 29.20 -1.61
C ASP A 64 7.34 28.20 -2.61
N ALA A 65 6.77 27.00 -2.75
CA ALA A 65 7.21 26.02 -3.74
C ALA A 65 6.85 26.43 -5.18
N HIS A 66 7.62 25.92 -6.15
CA HIS A 66 7.25 26.01 -7.58
C HIS A 66 6.21 24.95 -7.99
N LEU A 67 6.24 23.78 -7.33
CA LEU A 67 5.40 22.63 -7.64
C LEU A 67 4.96 21.92 -6.34
N VAL A 68 3.67 21.65 -6.25
CA VAL A 68 3.00 20.84 -5.22
C VAL A 68 2.48 19.58 -5.91
N GLY A 69 3.15 18.44 -5.73
CA GLY A 69 2.68 17.15 -6.23
C GLY A 69 1.91 16.38 -5.16
N ILE A 70 0.65 16.06 -5.42
CA ILE A 70 -0.26 15.40 -4.48
C ILE A 70 -0.54 13.97 -4.94
N THR A 71 -0.54 13.01 -4.02
CA THR A 71 -1.03 11.65 -4.31
C THR A 71 -2.47 11.47 -3.84
N LEU A 72 -3.37 11.21 -4.77
CA LEU A 72 -4.78 10.88 -4.54
C LEU A 72 -4.91 9.37 -4.37
N GLN A 73 -5.01 8.92 -3.12
CA GLN A 73 -5.10 7.49 -2.79
C GLN A 73 -6.50 6.93 -2.98
N HIS A 74 -7.52 7.62 -2.45
CA HIS A 74 -8.92 7.28 -2.60
C HIS A 74 -9.80 8.54 -2.53
N GLU A 75 -11.06 8.41 -2.88
CA GLU A 75 -12.01 9.52 -3.05
C GLU A 75 -12.33 10.23 -1.73
N LEU A 76 -12.30 9.51 -0.60
CA LEU A 76 -12.49 10.10 0.73
C LEU A 76 -11.34 11.04 1.17
N ASN A 77 -10.22 11.14 0.42
CA ASN A 77 -9.18 12.13 0.68
C ASN A 77 -9.42 13.48 -0.02
N TYR A 78 -10.47 13.63 -0.83
CA TYR A 78 -10.66 14.83 -1.65
C TYR A 78 -10.79 16.12 -0.81
N THR A 79 -11.49 16.08 0.31
CA THR A 79 -11.59 17.20 1.26
C THR A 79 -10.25 17.52 1.93
N ASN A 80 -9.43 16.51 2.23
CA ASN A 80 -8.08 16.72 2.77
C ASN A 80 -7.17 17.45 1.80
N VAL A 81 -7.34 17.26 0.49
CA VAL A 81 -6.61 18.02 -0.53
C VAL A 81 -6.97 19.50 -0.45
N LEU A 82 -8.27 19.82 -0.35
CA LEU A 82 -8.69 21.22 -0.24
C LEU A 82 -8.22 21.84 1.08
N GLU A 83 -8.28 21.08 2.16
CA GLU A 83 -7.78 21.50 3.47
C GLU A 83 -6.28 21.78 3.45
N LEU A 84 -5.48 20.91 2.81
CA LEU A 84 -4.04 21.09 2.66
C LEU A 84 -3.72 22.37 1.88
N LEU A 85 -4.39 22.59 0.75
CA LEU A 85 -4.18 23.79 -0.08
C LEU A 85 -4.55 25.06 0.68
N HIS A 86 -5.72 25.06 1.33
CA HIS A 86 -6.19 26.20 2.11
C HIS A 86 -5.24 26.53 3.28
N LEU A 87 -4.82 25.52 4.05
CA LEU A 87 -3.89 25.71 5.17
C LEU A 87 -2.50 26.17 4.70
N ALA A 88 -2.09 25.80 3.48
CA ALA A 88 -0.88 26.31 2.85
C ALA A 88 -1.00 27.77 2.35
N GLY A 89 -2.21 28.33 2.28
CA GLY A 89 -2.46 29.63 1.68
C GLY A 89 -2.47 29.62 0.15
N ILE A 90 -2.72 28.45 -0.45
CA ILE A 90 -2.86 28.26 -1.90
C ILE A 90 -4.36 28.29 -2.23
N PRO A 91 -4.82 29.09 -3.21
CA PRO A 91 -6.22 29.06 -3.64
C PRO A 91 -6.67 27.65 -4.01
N VAL A 92 -7.81 27.21 -3.49
CA VAL A 92 -8.30 25.83 -3.68
C VAL A 92 -8.65 25.56 -5.14
N ARG A 93 -9.26 26.53 -5.85
CA ARG A 93 -9.54 26.39 -7.28
C ARG A 93 -8.35 26.80 -8.13
N ALA A 94 -8.04 25.98 -9.13
CA ALA A 94 -6.96 26.24 -10.08
C ALA A 94 -7.16 27.56 -10.86
N SER A 95 -8.41 27.93 -11.14
CA SER A 95 -8.78 29.18 -11.83
C SER A 95 -8.47 30.44 -11.02
N GLN A 96 -8.30 30.33 -9.70
CA GLN A 96 -7.95 31.45 -8.82
C GLN A 96 -6.44 31.62 -8.64
N ARG A 97 -5.63 30.72 -9.21
CA ARG A 97 -4.16 30.76 -9.13
C ARG A 97 -3.59 31.52 -10.31
N SER A 98 -2.89 32.61 -10.04
CA SER A 98 -2.21 33.42 -11.06
C SER A 98 -0.71 33.10 -11.20
N ALA A 99 -0.12 32.44 -10.21
CA ALA A 99 1.31 32.18 -10.11
C ALA A 99 1.60 30.75 -9.60
N PHE A 100 2.86 30.51 -9.24
CA PHE A 100 3.29 29.30 -8.54
C PHE A 100 2.80 29.29 -7.07
N PRO A 101 2.71 28.10 -6.43
CA PRO A 101 2.99 26.77 -6.97
C PRO A 101 1.97 26.30 -8.01
N LEU A 102 2.43 25.47 -8.96
CA LEU A 102 1.51 24.58 -9.66
C LEU A 102 1.10 23.42 -8.74
N VAL A 103 -0.16 23.04 -8.75
CA VAL A 103 -0.70 21.89 -8.01
C VAL A 103 -0.98 20.78 -9.00
N ILE A 104 -0.26 19.67 -8.90
CA ILE A 104 -0.48 18.48 -9.73
C ILE A 104 -0.90 17.30 -8.87
N ALA A 105 -1.65 16.36 -9.44
CA ALA A 105 -2.03 15.14 -8.75
C ALA A 105 -1.69 13.88 -9.53
N GLY A 106 -1.37 12.80 -8.82
CA GLY A 106 -1.24 11.44 -9.34
C GLY A 106 -1.79 10.43 -8.33
N GLY A 107 -1.60 9.14 -8.58
CA GLY A 107 -2.01 8.06 -7.65
C GLY A 107 -3.27 7.30 -8.10
N PRO A 108 -3.70 6.28 -7.35
CA PRO A 108 -4.74 5.34 -7.79
C PRO A 108 -6.10 5.99 -8.12
N ALA A 109 -6.51 7.00 -7.35
CA ALA A 109 -7.82 7.64 -7.52
C ALA A 109 -7.91 8.51 -8.78
N VAL A 110 -6.80 8.75 -9.51
CA VAL A 110 -6.84 9.45 -10.80
C VAL A 110 -7.45 8.61 -11.93
N SER A 111 -7.77 7.33 -11.65
CA SER A 111 -8.63 6.52 -12.53
C SER A 111 -9.99 7.17 -12.79
N ASN A 112 -10.45 8.08 -11.93
CA ASN A 112 -11.42 9.11 -12.31
C ASN A 112 -11.09 10.41 -11.57
N PHE A 113 -10.37 11.32 -12.23
CA PHE A 113 -9.94 12.59 -11.62
C PHE A 113 -10.93 13.75 -11.81
N LEU A 114 -12.01 13.59 -12.60
CA LEU A 114 -12.91 14.70 -12.94
C LEU A 114 -13.54 15.41 -11.73
N PRO A 115 -13.97 14.73 -10.65
CA PRO A 115 -14.44 15.40 -9.43
C PRO A 115 -13.41 16.33 -8.79
N MET A 116 -12.11 16.13 -9.08
CA MET A 116 -11.01 16.94 -8.56
C MET A 116 -10.42 17.91 -9.59
N GLU A 117 -10.83 17.83 -10.86
CA GLU A 117 -10.26 18.61 -11.97
C GLU A 117 -10.19 20.13 -11.68
N PRO A 118 -11.24 20.79 -11.14
CA PRO A 118 -11.20 22.25 -10.92
C PRO A 118 -10.21 22.71 -9.85
N PHE A 119 -9.65 21.79 -9.07
CA PHE A 119 -8.67 22.09 -8.01
C PHE A 119 -7.23 21.82 -8.44
N LEU A 120 -7.01 21.25 -9.62
CA LEU A 120 -5.72 20.76 -10.08
C LEU A 120 -5.27 21.52 -11.32
N ASP A 121 -3.97 21.78 -11.42
CA ASP A 121 -3.38 22.45 -12.57
C ASP A 121 -2.93 21.44 -13.63
N ALA A 122 -2.56 20.23 -13.20
CA ALA A 122 -2.37 19.07 -14.07
C ALA A 122 -2.61 17.76 -13.32
N VAL A 123 -2.89 16.68 -14.06
CA VAL A 123 -3.08 15.33 -13.53
C VAL A 123 -2.13 14.38 -14.25
N VAL A 124 -1.38 13.59 -13.47
CA VAL A 124 -0.48 12.54 -13.96
C VAL A 124 -1.22 11.21 -13.89
N VAL A 125 -1.42 10.58 -15.05
CA VAL A 125 -2.22 9.35 -15.19
C VAL A 125 -1.31 8.18 -15.54
N GLY A 126 -1.17 7.25 -14.59
CA GLY A 126 -0.39 6.02 -14.76
C GLY A 126 0.81 5.94 -13.82
N ASP A 127 1.85 5.24 -14.27
CA ASP A 127 3.11 5.06 -13.53
C ASP A 127 3.95 6.36 -13.57
N GLY A 128 4.39 6.82 -12.39
CA GLY A 128 5.01 8.13 -12.21
C GLY A 128 6.53 8.15 -12.34
N GLU A 129 7.18 6.99 -12.37
CA GLU A 129 8.63 6.84 -12.30
C GLU A 129 9.38 7.53 -13.44
N GLU A 130 8.80 7.56 -14.63
CA GLU A 130 9.36 8.24 -15.80
C GLU A 130 8.80 9.66 -15.97
N VAL A 131 7.48 9.81 -15.81
CA VAL A 131 6.78 11.07 -16.10
C VAL A 131 7.11 12.16 -15.07
N PHE A 132 7.36 11.79 -13.81
CA PHE A 132 7.64 12.79 -12.78
C PHE A 132 8.98 13.50 -13.00
N PRO A 133 10.11 12.82 -13.29
CA PRO A 133 11.33 13.48 -13.75
C PRO A 133 11.14 14.36 -15.00
N GLU A 134 10.37 13.91 -16.00
CA GLU A 134 10.06 14.70 -17.21
C GLU A 134 9.35 16.03 -16.84
N ILE A 135 8.37 15.98 -15.92
CA ILE A 135 7.69 17.16 -15.39
C ILE A 135 8.67 18.09 -14.67
N LEU A 136 9.53 17.54 -13.81
CA LEU A 136 10.49 18.34 -13.03
C LEU A 136 11.48 19.07 -13.93
N GLU A 137 11.96 18.42 -14.99
CA GLU A 137 12.87 19.06 -15.96
C GLU A 137 12.19 20.18 -16.74
N VAL A 138 10.94 19.99 -17.17
CA VAL A 138 10.15 21.07 -17.79
C VAL A 138 9.94 22.21 -16.80
N MET A 139 9.53 21.92 -15.56
CA MET A 139 9.38 22.93 -14.52
C MET A 139 10.67 23.73 -14.30
N ARG A 140 11.81 23.04 -14.16
CA ARG A 140 13.12 23.67 -13.96
C ARG A 140 13.47 24.61 -15.11
N ARG A 141 13.40 24.12 -16.35
CA ARG A 141 13.72 24.90 -17.56
C ARG A 141 12.85 26.14 -17.69
N GLU A 142 11.53 26.01 -17.49
CA GLU A 142 10.60 27.13 -17.64
C GLU A 142 10.71 28.14 -16.49
N VAL A 143 10.92 27.68 -15.25
CA VAL A 143 11.14 28.58 -14.11
C VAL A 143 12.44 29.37 -14.29
N GLU A 144 13.52 28.73 -14.74
CA GLU A 144 14.80 29.40 -15.04
C GLU A 144 14.70 30.40 -16.20
N SER A 145 13.83 30.15 -17.19
CA SER A 145 13.60 31.07 -18.31
C SER A 145 12.70 32.27 -17.94
N GLY A 146 12.15 32.27 -16.72
CA GLY A 146 11.17 33.27 -16.27
C GLY A 146 9.79 33.10 -16.88
N ALA A 147 9.48 31.92 -17.42
CA ALA A 147 8.15 31.63 -17.98
C ALA A 147 7.07 31.64 -16.89
N GLY A 148 5.94 32.26 -17.23
CA GLY A 148 4.76 32.27 -16.38
C GLY A 148 4.01 30.94 -16.40
N ARG A 149 3.12 30.78 -15.43
CA ARG A 149 2.22 29.62 -15.24
C ARG A 149 1.62 29.07 -16.55
N THR A 150 1.05 29.92 -17.40
CA THR A 150 0.39 29.48 -18.66
C THR A 150 1.34 28.81 -19.64
N ALA A 151 2.57 29.33 -19.77
CA ALA A 151 3.58 28.73 -20.65
C ALA A 151 4.01 27.37 -20.11
N VAL A 152 4.23 27.27 -18.79
CA VAL A 152 4.60 26.01 -18.14
C VAL A 152 3.51 24.96 -18.33
N LEU A 153 2.25 25.30 -18.09
CA LEU A 153 1.11 24.38 -18.31
C LEU A 153 1.00 23.92 -19.76
N SER A 154 1.26 24.80 -20.73
CA SER A 154 1.28 24.42 -22.15
C SER A 154 2.41 23.42 -22.46
N SER A 155 3.60 23.62 -21.89
CA SER A 155 4.72 22.67 -22.00
C SER A 155 4.39 21.33 -21.33
N LEU A 156 3.80 21.34 -20.13
CA LEU A 156 3.40 20.12 -19.42
C LEU A 156 2.34 19.30 -20.19
N ALA A 157 1.41 19.96 -20.88
CA ALA A 157 0.40 19.28 -21.70
C ALA A 157 1.00 18.48 -22.88
N SER A 158 2.26 18.71 -23.25
CA SER A 158 2.94 17.93 -24.29
C SER A 158 3.55 16.62 -23.77
N ILE A 159 3.61 16.44 -22.45
CA ILE A 159 4.15 15.24 -21.80
C ILE A 159 3.09 14.13 -21.82
N ARG A 160 3.42 12.98 -22.42
CA ARG A 160 2.56 11.79 -22.43
C ARG A 160 2.30 11.32 -21.00
N GLY A 161 1.02 11.20 -20.62
CA GLY A 161 0.60 10.88 -19.27
C GLY A 161 0.17 12.08 -18.44
N VAL A 162 0.28 13.31 -18.97
CA VAL A 162 -0.13 14.54 -18.29
C VAL A 162 -1.40 15.11 -18.92
N TYR A 163 -2.42 15.29 -18.09
CA TYR A 163 -3.65 16.00 -18.44
C TYR A 163 -3.60 17.41 -17.85
N VAL A 164 -3.85 18.43 -18.66
CA VAL A 164 -3.94 19.83 -18.21
C VAL A 164 -5.36 20.34 -18.48
N PRO A 165 -6.15 20.68 -17.44
CA PRO A 165 -7.49 21.21 -17.61
C PRO A 165 -7.54 22.42 -18.55
N GLY A 166 -8.49 22.43 -19.48
CA GLY A 166 -8.65 23.49 -20.49
C GLY A 166 -7.66 23.46 -21.66
N VAL A 167 -6.62 22.60 -21.62
CA VAL A 167 -5.65 22.42 -22.72
C VAL A 167 -5.78 21.02 -23.32
N SER A 168 -5.77 19.99 -22.48
CA SER A 168 -5.88 18.59 -22.88
C SER A 168 -7.34 18.20 -23.12
N ARG A 169 -7.61 17.54 -24.26
CA ARG A 169 -8.92 16.91 -24.52
C ARG A 169 -9.03 15.51 -23.92
N SER A 170 -7.91 14.80 -23.85
CA SER A 170 -7.78 13.44 -23.32
C SER A 170 -6.35 13.24 -22.83
N VAL A 171 -6.10 12.16 -22.11
CA VAL A 171 -4.77 11.79 -21.63
C VAL A 171 -4.52 10.31 -21.83
N GLU A 172 -3.33 9.97 -22.31
CA GLU A 172 -2.94 8.58 -22.45
C GLU A 172 -2.33 8.07 -21.13
N ARG A 173 -2.79 6.94 -20.60
CA ARG A 173 -2.22 6.36 -19.38
C ARG A 173 -0.77 5.93 -19.60
N ARG A 174 0.16 6.39 -18.77
CA ARG A 174 1.55 5.92 -18.78
C ARG A 174 1.68 4.56 -18.10
N VAL A 175 2.43 3.65 -18.72
CA VAL A 175 2.75 2.33 -18.17
C VAL A 175 4.25 2.16 -18.19
N LEU A 176 4.83 1.93 -17.02
CA LEU A 176 6.21 1.49 -16.89
C LEU A 176 6.29 0.04 -17.39
N THR A 177 7.03 -0.21 -18.45
CA THR A 177 7.02 -1.50 -19.17
C THR A 177 7.80 -2.61 -18.45
N SER A 178 8.81 -2.24 -17.67
CA SER A 178 9.62 -3.15 -16.86
C SER A 178 9.84 -2.55 -15.48
N LEU A 179 9.67 -3.34 -14.42
CA LEU A 179 10.14 -2.95 -13.08
C LEU A 179 11.65 -3.15 -12.93
N GLU A 180 12.23 -4.06 -13.70
CA GLU A 180 13.67 -4.29 -13.71
C GLU A 180 14.38 -3.08 -14.34
N GLY A 181 15.37 -2.53 -13.64
CA GLY A 181 16.06 -1.30 -14.03
C GLY A 181 15.26 0.00 -13.79
N ALA A 182 13.98 -0.08 -13.41
CA ALA A 182 13.20 1.11 -13.08
C ALA A 182 13.76 1.81 -11.84
N PRO A 183 13.82 3.16 -11.83
CA PRO A 183 14.26 3.93 -10.67
C PRO A 183 13.50 3.53 -9.41
N TYR A 184 14.23 3.23 -8.34
CA TYR A 184 13.64 2.78 -7.09
C TYR A 184 14.55 3.11 -5.91
N PRO A 185 14.02 3.63 -4.78
CA PRO A 185 14.83 4.10 -3.68
C PRO A 185 15.60 2.96 -3.02
N VAL A 186 16.92 3.01 -3.14
CA VAL A 186 17.86 2.19 -2.36
C VAL A 186 17.95 2.71 -0.92
N GLU A 187 17.99 4.04 -0.78
CA GLU A 187 17.89 4.75 0.49
C GLU A 187 16.44 5.18 0.72
N CYS A 188 15.71 4.45 1.57
CA CYS A 188 14.35 4.87 1.94
C CYS A 188 14.39 5.95 3.03
N LEU A 189 13.33 6.78 3.07
CA LEU A 189 13.15 7.78 4.11
C LEU A 189 13.00 7.06 5.46
N VAL A 190 13.86 7.41 6.41
CA VAL A 190 13.81 6.87 7.76
C VAL A 190 12.85 7.72 8.60
N PRO A 191 11.73 7.16 9.10
CA PRO A 191 10.79 7.92 9.92
C PRO A 191 11.42 8.40 11.22
N LEU A 192 11.15 9.64 11.62
CA LEU A 192 11.54 10.12 12.96
C LEU A 192 10.49 9.76 14.02
N ALA A 193 9.22 9.71 13.62
CA ALA A 193 8.11 9.16 14.40
C ALA A 193 7.56 7.91 13.71
N ALA A 194 7.07 6.94 14.47
CA ALA A 194 6.60 5.68 13.89
C ALA A 194 5.38 5.87 12.96
N GLY A 195 5.49 5.39 11.73
CA GLY A 195 4.33 5.27 10.82
C GLY A 195 3.45 4.06 11.17
N VAL A 196 2.27 3.97 10.56
CA VAL A 196 1.37 2.81 10.71
C VAL A 196 2.05 1.51 10.27
N HIS A 197 2.93 1.60 9.29
CA HIS A 197 3.83 0.51 8.89
C HIS A 197 5.27 0.95 8.95
N ASP A 198 5.94 0.58 10.04
CA ASP A 198 7.34 0.91 10.32
C ASP A 198 8.29 -0.23 9.89
N ARG A 199 8.54 -0.32 8.57
CA ARG A 199 9.31 -1.39 7.94
C ARG A 199 9.94 -0.93 6.62
N ALA A 200 10.98 -1.64 6.18
CA ALA A 200 11.51 -1.49 4.83
C ALA A 200 10.53 -2.07 3.79
N TRP A 201 10.56 -1.58 2.55
CA TRP A 201 9.58 -1.93 1.52
C TRP A 201 10.23 -2.13 0.16
N VAL A 202 10.06 -3.33 -0.40
CA VAL A 202 10.49 -3.63 -1.77
C VAL A 202 9.28 -4.09 -2.58
N GLU A 203 8.97 -3.38 -3.65
CA GLU A 203 7.95 -3.81 -4.62
C GLU A 203 8.47 -5.01 -5.41
N ILE A 204 7.82 -6.16 -5.27
CA ILE A 204 8.25 -7.39 -5.95
C ILE A 204 7.58 -7.54 -7.32
N MET A 205 6.37 -7.01 -7.45
CA MET A 205 5.60 -7.00 -8.69
C MET A 205 4.51 -5.92 -8.68
N ARG A 206 4.14 -5.45 -9.87
CA ARG A 206 3.05 -4.49 -10.11
C ARG A 206 2.03 -5.10 -11.07
N GLY A 207 0.75 -4.92 -10.75
CA GLY A 207 -0.36 -5.51 -11.52
C GLY A 207 -0.83 -6.86 -10.98
N CYS A 208 -1.98 -7.31 -11.49
CA CYS A 208 -2.57 -8.60 -11.18
C CYS A 208 -3.36 -9.10 -12.40
N THR A 209 -3.22 -10.38 -12.75
CA THR A 209 -3.85 -10.99 -13.95
C THR A 209 -5.09 -11.82 -13.60
N ARG A 210 -5.41 -12.00 -12.31
CA ARG A 210 -6.54 -12.82 -11.82
C ARG A 210 -7.92 -12.37 -12.33
N GLY A 211 -8.06 -11.11 -12.72
CA GLY A 211 -9.24 -10.63 -13.45
C GLY A 211 -10.54 -10.60 -12.64
N CYS A 212 -10.48 -10.36 -11.33
CA CYS A 212 -11.67 -10.17 -10.51
C CYS A 212 -12.49 -8.96 -11.02
N ARG A 213 -13.78 -9.16 -11.30
CA ARG A 213 -14.64 -8.22 -12.04
C ARG A 213 -15.02 -6.94 -11.28
N PHE A 214 -14.79 -6.92 -9.97
CA PHE A 214 -14.96 -5.75 -9.12
C PHE A 214 -13.65 -5.01 -8.84
N CYS A 215 -12.49 -5.64 -9.09
CA CYS A 215 -11.21 -5.15 -8.61
C CYS A 215 -10.60 -4.17 -9.61
N GLN A 216 -10.69 -2.87 -9.31
CA GLN A 216 -10.05 -1.83 -10.12
C GLN A 216 -8.55 -2.06 -10.27
N ALA A 217 -7.84 -2.38 -9.18
CA ALA A 217 -6.39 -2.60 -9.22
C ALA A 217 -6.00 -3.74 -10.18
N GLY A 218 -6.81 -4.80 -10.27
CA GLY A 218 -6.58 -5.92 -11.20
C GLY A 218 -6.79 -5.60 -12.67
N MET A 219 -7.46 -4.48 -12.98
CA MET A 219 -7.67 -4.00 -14.35
C MET A 219 -6.74 -2.83 -14.69
N TRP A 220 -6.66 -1.84 -13.79
CA TRP A 220 -5.90 -0.60 -13.95
C TRP A 220 -4.39 -0.83 -14.06
N TYR A 221 -3.82 -1.73 -13.25
CA TYR A 221 -2.37 -1.94 -13.20
C TYR A 221 -1.86 -3.02 -14.17
N ARG A 222 -2.64 -3.44 -15.16
CA ARG A 222 -2.16 -4.36 -16.20
C ARG A 222 -1.11 -3.66 -17.09
N PRO A 223 -0.14 -4.41 -17.66
CA PRO A 223 0.16 -5.83 -17.43
C PRO A 223 0.88 -6.09 -16.11
N VAL A 224 1.03 -7.37 -15.73
CA VAL A 224 1.87 -7.76 -14.59
C VAL A 224 3.34 -7.60 -14.96
N ARG A 225 4.10 -6.99 -14.05
CA ARG A 225 5.55 -6.83 -14.15
C ARG A 225 6.19 -7.25 -12.85
N GLU A 226 7.22 -8.08 -12.91
CA GLU A 226 7.90 -8.69 -11.77
C GLU A 226 9.38 -8.29 -11.74
N ARG A 227 9.92 -7.98 -10.55
CA ARG A 227 11.37 -7.77 -10.40
C ARG A 227 12.11 -9.10 -10.40
N ARG A 228 13.36 -9.12 -10.87
CA ARG A 228 14.19 -10.34 -10.76
C ARG A 228 14.60 -10.58 -9.31
N ALA A 229 14.82 -11.84 -8.95
CA ALA A 229 15.17 -12.20 -7.58
C ALA A 229 16.48 -11.53 -7.11
N ASP A 230 17.50 -11.48 -7.98
CA ASP A 230 18.83 -10.97 -7.61
C ASP A 230 18.82 -9.45 -7.38
N SER A 231 18.18 -8.69 -8.28
CA SER A 231 18.02 -7.24 -8.12
C SER A 231 17.19 -6.90 -6.87
N LEU A 232 16.11 -7.65 -6.65
CA LEU A 232 15.26 -7.52 -5.47
C LEU A 232 16.03 -7.79 -4.17
N LEU A 233 16.84 -8.86 -4.09
CA LEU A 233 17.65 -9.17 -2.91
C LEU A 233 18.71 -8.10 -2.63
N GLY A 234 19.31 -7.54 -3.69
CA GLY A 234 20.19 -6.38 -3.58
C GLY A 234 19.48 -5.16 -2.99
N LEU A 235 18.31 -4.81 -3.53
CA LEU A 235 17.48 -3.71 -3.03
C LEU A 235 17.05 -3.91 -1.58
N ALA A 236 16.60 -5.12 -1.23
CA ALA A 236 16.20 -5.46 0.13
C ALA A 236 17.35 -5.28 1.12
N SER A 237 18.52 -5.83 0.79
CA SER A 237 19.72 -5.72 1.64
C SER A 237 20.15 -4.27 1.82
N ALA A 238 20.15 -3.49 0.73
CA ALA A 238 20.54 -2.09 0.76
C ALA A 238 19.55 -1.23 1.55
N GLN A 239 18.24 -1.44 1.40
CA GLN A 239 17.23 -0.72 2.18
C GLN A 239 17.30 -1.06 3.67
N LEU A 240 17.47 -2.33 4.03
CA LEU A 240 17.62 -2.75 5.43
C LEU A 240 18.85 -2.10 6.07
N ALA A 241 19.98 -2.07 5.36
CA ALA A 241 21.21 -1.43 5.80
C ALA A 241 21.05 0.10 5.92
N ALA A 242 20.46 0.75 4.92
CA ALA A 242 20.30 2.20 4.87
C ALA A 242 19.33 2.72 5.94
N SER A 243 18.27 1.96 6.24
CA SER A 243 17.20 2.40 7.13
C SER A 243 17.32 1.89 8.56
N GLY A 244 17.99 0.76 8.75
CA GLY A 244 17.92 0.02 10.00
C GLY A 244 16.47 -0.30 10.32
N HIS A 245 15.76 -1.05 9.48
CA HIS A 245 14.51 -1.71 9.89
C HIS A 245 14.78 -3.17 10.29
N GLU A 246 13.94 -3.71 11.18
CA GLU A 246 13.97 -5.14 11.58
C GLU A 246 12.90 -5.95 10.82
N GLU A 247 12.14 -5.28 9.96
CA GLU A 247 11.07 -5.87 9.17
C GLU A 247 11.17 -5.38 7.73
N LEU A 248 10.96 -6.28 6.77
CA LEU A 248 10.91 -6.03 5.34
C LEU A 248 9.56 -6.49 4.80
N ALA A 249 8.81 -5.62 4.13
CA ALA A 249 7.61 -6.00 3.42
C ALA A 249 7.87 -6.18 1.92
N LEU A 250 7.37 -7.29 1.39
CA LEU A 250 7.35 -7.58 -0.04
C LEU A 250 6.03 -7.07 -0.64
N SER A 251 6.05 -5.86 -1.21
CA SER A 251 4.86 -5.15 -1.68
C SER A 251 4.38 -5.68 -3.04
N SER A 252 3.09 -6.03 -3.13
CA SER A 252 2.36 -6.25 -4.39
C SER A 252 0.85 -6.41 -4.17
N LEU A 253 0.09 -6.56 -5.26
CA LEU A 253 -1.35 -6.85 -5.24
C LEU A 253 -1.68 -8.34 -4.99
N SER A 254 -0.73 -9.25 -5.20
CA SER A 254 -0.90 -10.70 -5.02
C SER A 254 0.45 -11.37 -4.84
N THR A 255 1.03 -11.26 -3.63
CA THR A 255 2.42 -11.65 -3.36
C THR A 255 2.74 -13.09 -3.75
N THR A 256 1.76 -13.98 -3.66
CA THR A 256 1.93 -15.42 -3.87
C THR A 256 1.93 -15.81 -5.34
N ASP A 257 1.50 -14.90 -6.22
CA ASP A 257 1.60 -15.08 -7.66
C ASP A 257 3.01 -14.75 -8.20
N TYR A 258 3.88 -14.13 -7.40
CA TYR A 258 5.24 -13.75 -7.80
C TYR A 258 6.10 -14.98 -8.12
N SER A 259 6.58 -15.07 -9.36
CA SER A 259 7.21 -16.29 -9.90
C SER A 259 8.48 -16.74 -9.17
N ALA A 260 9.19 -15.82 -8.49
CA ALA A 260 10.43 -16.12 -7.77
C ALA A 260 10.30 -16.04 -6.24
N LEU A 261 9.07 -16.08 -5.70
CA LEU A 261 8.81 -15.90 -4.27
C LEU A 261 9.61 -16.87 -3.39
N GLN A 262 9.61 -18.17 -3.70
CA GLN A 262 10.29 -19.18 -2.89
C GLN A 262 11.80 -18.93 -2.79
N ARG A 263 12.43 -18.59 -3.91
CA ARG A 263 13.86 -18.23 -3.97
C ARG A 263 14.14 -17.03 -3.09
N VAL A 264 13.36 -15.95 -3.26
CA VAL A 264 13.53 -14.70 -2.49
C VAL A 264 13.37 -14.96 -0.99
N LEU A 265 12.34 -15.70 -0.56
CA LEU A 265 12.12 -16.00 0.85
C LEU A 265 13.26 -16.83 1.45
N SER A 266 13.75 -17.84 0.71
CA SER A 266 14.85 -18.69 1.16
C SER A 266 16.16 -17.91 1.30
N SER A 267 16.47 -17.06 0.32
CA SER A 267 17.64 -16.17 0.36
C SER A 267 17.53 -15.15 1.49
N LEU A 268 16.38 -14.48 1.67
CA LEU A 268 16.18 -13.53 2.77
C LEU A 268 16.35 -14.19 4.15
N ALA A 269 15.82 -15.41 4.33
CA ALA A 269 15.97 -16.14 5.58
C ALA A 269 17.43 -16.54 5.87
N SER A 270 18.21 -16.85 4.83
CA SER A 270 19.63 -17.19 4.90
C SER A 270 20.50 -15.96 5.16
N ASP A 271 20.31 -14.91 4.36
CA ASP A 271 21.20 -13.75 4.30
C ASP A 271 20.87 -12.74 5.42
N HIS A 272 19.62 -12.72 5.89
CA HIS A 272 19.12 -11.81 6.91
C HIS A 272 18.35 -12.53 8.03
N PRO A 273 18.97 -13.45 8.79
CA PRO A 273 18.28 -14.33 9.75
C PRO A 273 17.62 -13.60 10.95
N GLY A 274 17.93 -12.31 11.13
CA GLY A 274 17.33 -11.44 12.15
C GLY A 274 16.17 -10.57 11.66
N VAL A 275 15.89 -10.55 10.36
CA VAL A 275 14.85 -9.69 9.75
C VAL A 275 13.55 -10.46 9.64
N ARG A 276 12.45 -9.84 10.07
CA ARG A 276 11.10 -10.38 9.80
C ARG A 276 10.68 -9.99 8.40
N VAL A 277 10.15 -10.94 7.63
CA VAL A 277 9.57 -10.61 6.33
C VAL A 277 8.05 -10.61 6.45
N ALA A 278 7.41 -9.54 5.99
CA ALA A 278 5.98 -9.38 5.93
C ALA A 278 5.49 -9.61 4.50
N LEU A 279 4.47 -10.45 4.36
CA LEU A 279 3.80 -10.73 3.09
C LEU A 279 2.40 -10.12 3.13
N PRO A 280 2.24 -8.85 2.73
CA PRO A 280 0.92 -8.28 2.51
C PRO A 280 0.18 -9.03 1.38
N SER A 281 -1.15 -8.84 1.28
CA SER A 281 -1.93 -9.29 0.10
C SER A 281 -1.84 -10.79 -0.23
N LEU A 282 -1.97 -11.67 0.78
CA LEU A 282 -2.00 -13.13 0.57
C LEU A 282 -3.31 -13.59 -0.07
N ARG A 283 -3.21 -14.31 -1.20
CA ARG A 283 -4.36 -14.98 -1.81
C ARG A 283 -4.77 -16.21 -1.00
N VAL A 284 -5.99 -16.68 -1.22
CA VAL A 284 -6.53 -17.85 -0.54
C VAL A 284 -6.11 -19.12 -1.28
N ASP A 285 -4.91 -19.61 -0.97
CA ASP A 285 -4.45 -20.93 -1.37
C ASP A 285 -3.49 -21.53 -0.33
N SER A 286 -3.33 -22.86 -0.34
CA SER A 286 -2.56 -23.62 0.65
C SER A 286 -1.06 -23.31 0.59
N ALA A 287 -0.51 -23.09 -0.60
CA ALA A 287 0.89 -22.72 -0.81
C ALA A 287 1.21 -21.37 -0.15
N SER A 288 0.31 -20.38 -0.31
CA SER A 288 0.43 -19.05 0.29
C SER A 288 0.52 -19.10 1.81
N VAL A 289 -0.31 -19.93 2.43
CA VAL A 289 -0.35 -20.08 3.88
C VAL A 289 0.91 -20.77 4.40
N ARG A 290 1.39 -21.82 3.71
CA ARG A 290 2.64 -22.49 4.06
C ARG A 290 3.83 -21.54 3.97
N LEU A 291 3.92 -20.73 2.91
CA LEU A 291 4.97 -19.73 2.75
C LEU A 291 4.90 -18.63 3.81
N SER A 292 3.70 -18.17 4.18
CA SER A 292 3.53 -17.22 5.29
C SER A 292 4.04 -17.78 6.63
N HIS A 293 3.78 -19.07 6.91
CA HIS A 293 4.24 -19.71 8.13
C HIS A 293 5.77 -19.83 8.20
N LEU A 294 6.43 -20.19 7.10
CA LEU A 294 7.89 -20.28 7.02
C LEU A 294 8.56 -18.94 7.34
N VAL A 295 7.90 -17.84 6.98
CA VAL A 295 8.44 -16.49 7.08
C VAL A 295 8.08 -15.80 8.40
N SER A 296 6.91 -16.12 8.97
CA SER A 296 6.41 -15.55 10.22
C SER A 296 5.88 -16.62 11.18
N PRO A 297 6.73 -17.56 11.66
CA PRO A 297 6.30 -18.70 12.46
C PRO A 297 5.72 -18.31 13.83
N SER A 298 5.98 -17.08 14.30
CA SER A 298 5.47 -16.55 15.56
C SER A 298 4.13 -15.85 15.45
N SER A 299 3.59 -15.64 14.24
CA SER A 299 2.30 -14.98 14.05
C SER A 299 1.17 -15.91 14.49
N SER A 300 0.34 -15.45 15.44
CA SER A 300 -0.91 -16.16 15.76
C SER A 300 -2.01 -15.95 14.73
N THR A 301 -1.82 -15.03 13.78
CA THR A 301 -2.86 -14.52 12.88
C THR A 301 -2.53 -14.79 11.42
N VAL A 302 -3.54 -15.17 10.65
CA VAL A 302 -3.49 -15.27 9.18
C VAL A 302 -4.74 -14.60 8.58
N THR A 303 -4.60 -13.98 7.41
CA THR A 303 -5.71 -13.34 6.70
C THR A 303 -6.00 -14.10 5.41
N LEU A 304 -7.27 -14.41 5.17
CA LEU A 304 -7.77 -14.97 3.91
C LEU A 304 -8.87 -14.06 3.36
N ALA A 305 -8.90 -13.85 2.05
CA ALA A 305 -9.91 -13.05 1.37
C ALA A 305 -10.73 -13.90 0.37
N PRO A 306 -11.77 -14.62 0.84
CA PRO A 306 -12.69 -15.33 -0.04
C PRO A 306 -13.53 -14.41 -0.93
N GLU A 307 -13.76 -13.17 -0.50
CA GLU A 307 -14.65 -12.15 -1.10
C GLU A 307 -16.15 -12.50 -1.05
N ALA A 308 -16.52 -13.74 -1.35
CA ALA A 308 -17.90 -14.22 -1.36
C ALA A 308 -18.06 -15.59 -0.69
N GLY A 309 -19.23 -15.79 -0.07
CA GLY A 309 -19.56 -17.00 0.69
C GLY A 309 -19.79 -18.24 -0.18
N SER A 310 -20.49 -18.08 -1.31
CA SER A 310 -20.82 -19.19 -2.21
C SER A 310 -19.82 -19.32 -3.37
N GLN A 311 -19.64 -20.54 -3.89
CA GLN A 311 -18.87 -20.78 -5.11
C GLN A 311 -19.45 -20.00 -6.30
N ARG A 312 -20.77 -20.05 -6.45
CA ARG A 312 -21.51 -19.35 -7.50
C ARG A 312 -21.15 -17.87 -7.57
N LEU A 313 -21.16 -17.15 -6.44
CA LEU A 313 -20.85 -15.73 -6.43
C LEU A 313 -19.36 -15.48 -6.68
N ARG A 314 -18.46 -16.35 -6.18
CA ARG A 314 -17.02 -16.29 -6.52
C ARG A 314 -16.76 -16.48 -8.02
N ASP A 315 -17.55 -17.32 -8.70
CA ASP A 315 -17.46 -17.52 -10.15
C ASP A 315 -17.99 -16.29 -10.92
N ILE A 316 -19.10 -15.70 -10.46
CA ILE A 316 -19.67 -14.47 -11.03
C ILE A 316 -18.68 -13.30 -10.95
N ILE A 317 -17.97 -13.15 -9.83
CA ILE A 317 -16.99 -12.07 -9.68
C ILE A 317 -15.61 -12.44 -10.24
N ASN A 318 -15.46 -13.64 -10.80
CA ASN A 318 -14.21 -14.18 -11.34
C ASN A 318 -13.06 -14.19 -10.32
N LYS A 319 -13.33 -14.63 -9.07
CA LYS A 319 -12.29 -14.74 -8.05
C LYS A 319 -11.35 -15.93 -8.29
N ASN A 320 -11.83 -16.97 -9.01
CA ASN A 320 -11.09 -18.20 -9.28
C ASN A 320 -10.47 -18.78 -7.99
N VAL A 321 -11.33 -18.93 -6.99
CA VAL A 321 -11.02 -19.55 -5.69
C VAL A 321 -12.16 -20.51 -5.38
N SER A 322 -11.81 -21.78 -5.18
CA SER A 322 -12.78 -22.81 -4.84
C SER A 322 -13.04 -22.88 -3.33
N ASP A 323 -14.16 -23.51 -2.94
CA ASP A 323 -14.41 -23.88 -1.53
C ASP A 323 -13.28 -24.75 -0.97
N GLU A 324 -12.69 -25.62 -1.80
CA GLU A 324 -11.58 -26.49 -1.43
C GLU A 324 -10.30 -25.70 -1.14
N ASP A 325 -9.98 -24.68 -1.95
CA ASP A 325 -8.83 -23.80 -1.74
C ASP A 325 -8.93 -23.07 -0.39
N ILE A 326 -10.11 -22.55 -0.05
CA ILE A 326 -10.36 -21.86 1.22
C ILE A 326 -10.17 -22.82 2.39
N MET A 327 -10.77 -24.01 2.31
CA MET A 327 -10.67 -25.00 3.38
C MET A 327 -9.26 -25.57 3.50
N GLY A 328 -8.54 -25.72 2.39
CA GLY A 328 -7.14 -26.15 2.32
C GLY A 328 -6.20 -25.12 2.95
N ALA A 329 -6.33 -23.85 2.58
CA ALA A 329 -5.59 -22.74 3.16
C ALA A 329 -5.81 -22.65 4.69
N ALA A 330 -7.06 -22.77 5.13
CA ALA A 330 -7.37 -22.77 6.56
C ALA A 330 -6.79 -23.99 7.30
N ARG A 331 -6.84 -25.18 6.70
CA ARG A 331 -6.20 -26.40 7.26
C ARG A 331 -4.72 -26.17 7.52
N GLU A 332 -4.00 -25.68 6.51
CA GLU A 332 -2.58 -25.39 6.63
C GLU A 332 -2.30 -24.33 7.69
N ALA A 333 -3.16 -23.31 7.80
CA ALA A 333 -2.99 -22.26 8.80
C ALA A 333 -3.12 -22.84 10.22
N PHE A 334 -4.14 -23.67 10.46
CA PHE A 334 -4.33 -24.29 11.77
C PHE A 334 -3.23 -25.31 12.08
N ALA A 335 -2.74 -26.06 11.08
CA ALA A 335 -1.60 -26.95 11.23
C ALA A 335 -0.32 -26.17 11.62
N GLY A 336 -0.10 -24.99 11.03
CA GLY A 336 0.93 -24.02 11.41
C GLY A 336 0.72 -23.35 12.77
N GLY A 337 -0.37 -23.67 13.48
CA GLY A 337 -0.62 -23.16 14.84
C GLY A 337 -1.22 -21.77 14.91
N HIS A 338 -1.67 -21.21 13.79
CA HIS A 338 -2.42 -19.96 13.77
C HIS A 338 -3.75 -20.15 14.52
N THR A 339 -4.05 -19.22 15.43
CA THR A 339 -5.25 -19.28 16.28
C THR A 339 -6.26 -18.19 15.93
N ILE A 340 -5.86 -17.19 15.14
CA ILE A 340 -6.73 -16.11 14.68
C ILE A 340 -6.78 -16.14 13.16
N LEU A 341 -7.99 -16.28 12.61
CA LEU A 341 -8.23 -16.23 11.18
C LEU A 341 -9.02 -14.95 10.85
N LYS A 342 -8.41 -14.04 10.09
CA LYS A 342 -9.06 -12.86 9.53
C LYS A 342 -9.65 -13.21 8.17
N LEU A 343 -10.92 -12.88 7.95
CA LEU A 343 -11.67 -13.20 6.74
C LEU A 343 -12.28 -11.93 6.16
N TYR A 344 -12.02 -11.66 4.88
CA TYR A 344 -12.58 -10.51 4.17
C TYR A 344 -13.62 -10.95 3.14
N PHE A 345 -14.79 -10.33 3.22
CA PHE A 345 -15.92 -10.53 2.32
C PHE A 345 -16.48 -9.20 1.84
N MET A 346 -17.29 -9.28 0.79
CA MET A 346 -18.05 -8.17 0.25
C MET A 346 -19.53 -8.56 0.15
N ILE A 347 -20.43 -7.59 0.34
CA ILE A 347 -21.87 -7.73 0.06
C ILE A 347 -22.33 -6.63 -0.90
N GLY A 348 -23.47 -6.82 -1.55
CA GLY A 348 -24.00 -5.92 -2.56
C GLY A 348 -23.43 -6.17 -3.97
N LEU A 349 -22.76 -7.31 -4.18
CA LEU A 349 -22.18 -7.65 -5.48
C LEU A 349 -23.26 -7.88 -6.55
N PRO A 350 -22.98 -7.56 -7.84
CA PRO A 350 -23.91 -7.84 -8.94
C PRO A 350 -24.28 -9.33 -9.00
N GLY A 351 -25.59 -9.60 -9.05
CA GLY A 351 -26.12 -10.97 -9.06
C GLY A 351 -26.09 -11.72 -7.72
N GLU A 352 -25.69 -11.07 -6.61
CA GLU A 352 -25.74 -11.63 -5.25
C GLU A 352 -27.18 -11.84 -4.78
N ARG A 353 -27.42 -12.99 -4.16
CA ARG A 353 -28.67 -13.37 -3.50
C ARG A 353 -28.44 -13.50 -2.00
N ASP A 354 -29.51 -13.47 -1.22
CA ASP A 354 -29.41 -13.57 0.24
C ASP A 354 -28.84 -14.94 0.66
N GLU A 355 -29.03 -16.00 -0.12
CA GLU A 355 -28.40 -17.31 0.10
C GLU A 355 -26.87 -17.25 0.03
N ASP A 356 -26.28 -16.38 -0.79
CA ASP A 356 -24.83 -16.23 -0.85
C ASP A 356 -24.28 -15.53 0.41
N VAL A 357 -25.07 -14.64 1.00
CA VAL A 357 -24.75 -13.98 2.28
C VAL A 357 -24.87 -14.98 3.43
N VAL A 358 -25.89 -15.84 3.41
CA VAL A 358 -25.99 -16.97 4.34
C VAL A 358 -24.78 -17.91 4.19
N ALA A 359 -24.33 -18.16 2.96
CA ALA A 359 -23.15 -19.00 2.72
C ALA A 359 -21.86 -18.45 3.35
N VAL A 360 -21.73 -17.13 3.57
CA VAL A 360 -20.63 -16.54 4.36
C VAL A 360 -20.67 -17.05 5.80
N VAL A 361 -21.86 -17.07 6.40
CA VAL A 361 -22.08 -17.56 7.76
C VAL A 361 -21.72 -19.04 7.85
N ASP A 362 -22.18 -19.84 6.90
CA ASP A 362 -21.94 -21.29 6.87
C ASP A 362 -20.48 -21.63 6.62
N LEU A 363 -19.79 -20.88 5.76
CA LEU A 363 -18.34 -21.01 5.59
C LEU A 363 -17.61 -20.72 6.90
N CYS A 364 -17.94 -19.64 7.61
CA CYS A 364 -17.33 -19.33 8.90
C CYS A 364 -17.57 -20.44 9.95
N ARG A 365 -18.78 -21.03 9.99
CA ARG A 365 -19.08 -22.17 10.85
C ARG A 365 -18.21 -23.38 10.52
N ARG A 366 -18.09 -23.73 9.23
CA ARG A 366 -17.21 -24.83 8.77
C ARG A 366 -15.75 -24.59 9.15
N LEU A 367 -15.25 -23.36 8.96
CA LEU A 367 -13.88 -22.98 9.34
C LEU A 367 -13.66 -23.06 10.85
N ARG A 368 -14.65 -22.67 11.66
CA ARG A 368 -14.58 -22.78 13.12
C ARG A 368 -14.51 -24.24 13.56
N GLU A 369 -15.35 -25.10 12.99
CA GLU A 369 -15.33 -26.54 13.29
C GLU A 369 -14.02 -27.20 12.85
N LEU A 370 -13.48 -26.80 11.69
CA LEU A 370 -12.16 -27.21 11.26
C LEU A 370 -11.08 -26.78 12.26
N GLY A 371 -11.05 -25.51 12.65
CA GLY A 371 -10.08 -24.98 13.61
C GLY A 371 -10.13 -25.67 14.97
N LYS A 372 -11.34 -25.97 15.48
CA LYS A 372 -11.51 -26.73 16.73
C LYS A 372 -10.89 -28.12 16.64
N LYS A 373 -11.10 -28.82 15.52
CA LYS A 373 -10.55 -30.17 15.28
C LYS A 373 -9.02 -30.12 15.11
N SER A 374 -8.50 -29.16 14.35
CA SER A 374 -7.07 -29.06 14.01
C SER A 374 -6.20 -28.53 15.14
N LEU A 375 -6.71 -27.62 15.98
CA LEU A 375 -5.90 -26.96 17.03
C LEU A 375 -5.81 -27.74 18.35
N GLY A 376 -6.63 -28.77 18.55
CA GLY A 376 -6.63 -29.61 19.77
C GLY A 376 -6.72 -28.78 21.05
N ALA A 377 -5.71 -28.89 21.92
CA ALA A 377 -5.61 -28.14 23.17
C ALA A 377 -5.60 -26.61 23.00
N ARG A 378 -5.25 -26.10 21.81
CA ARG A 378 -5.25 -24.66 21.49
C ARG A 378 -6.60 -24.15 20.97
N SER A 379 -7.60 -25.02 20.82
CA SER A 379 -8.93 -24.68 20.30
C SER A 379 -9.63 -23.56 21.08
N GLY A 380 -9.39 -23.45 22.39
CA GLY A 380 -9.94 -22.36 23.22
C GLY A 380 -9.43 -20.96 22.86
N ARG A 381 -8.35 -20.85 22.07
CA ARG A 381 -7.80 -19.59 21.57
C ARG A 381 -8.27 -19.24 20.16
N LEU A 382 -9.09 -20.10 19.54
CA LEU A 382 -9.56 -19.89 18.17
C LEU A 382 -10.45 -18.64 18.10
N ALA A 383 -10.08 -17.70 17.25
CA ALA A 383 -10.88 -16.53 16.94
C ALA A 383 -11.02 -16.36 15.43
N LEU A 384 -12.25 -16.10 14.99
CA LEU A 384 -12.53 -15.66 13.63
C LEU A 384 -12.83 -14.17 13.66
N HIS A 385 -12.11 -13.39 12.86
CA HIS A 385 -12.36 -11.95 12.66
C HIS A 385 -12.88 -11.77 11.23
N VAL A 386 -14.13 -11.38 11.08
CA VAL A 386 -14.79 -11.27 9.79
C VAL A 386 -15.02 -9.79 9.50
N SER A 387 -14.42 -9.29 8.43
CA SER A 387 -14.68 -7.94 7.93
C SER A 387 -15.47 -8.04 6.63
N VAL A 388 -16.57 -7.30 6.55
CA VAL A 388 -17.43 -7.27 5.36
C VAL A 388 -17.60 -5.83 4.88
N THR A 389 -17.18 -5.60 3.63
CA THR A 389 -17.34 -4.31 2.94
C THR A 389 -18.56 -4.32 2.03
N ASN A 390 -19.06 -3.14 1.66
CA ASN A 390 -20.08 -3.02 0.63
C ASN A 390 -19.39 -2.92 -0.73
N PHE A 391 -19.96 -3.54 -1.76
CA PHE A 391 -19.50 -3.40 -3.14
C PHE A 391 -19.61 -1.95 -3.59
N ILE A 392 -18.52 -1.43 -4.16
CA ILE A 392 -18.46 -0.10 -4.76
C ILE A 392 -18.09 -0.28 -6.25
N PRO A 393 -18.96 0.13 -7.19
CA PRO A 393 -18.63 0.09 -8.61
C PRO A 393 -17.53 1.11 -8.90
N LYS A 394 -16.37 0.64 -9.37
CA LYS A 394 -15.19 1.46 -9.64
C LYS A 394 -14.92 1.60 -11.15
N PRO A 395 -14.36 2.74 -11.59
CA PRO A 395 -13.90 2.95 -12.97
C PRO A 395 -12.99 1.81 -13.47
N PHE A 396 -13.06 1.53 -14.77
CA PHE A 396 -12.26 0.50 -15.45
C PHE A 396 -12.46 -0.93 -14.94
N THR A 397 -13.63 -1.22 -14.36
CA THR A 397 -14.01 -2.58 -13.96
C THR A 397 -15.17 -3.09 -14.82
N PRO A 398 -15.33 -4.41 -15.02
CA PRO A 398 -16.52 -4.95 -15.68
C PRO A 398 -17.84 -4.55 -15.01
N PHE A 399 -17.82 -4.24 -13.70
CA PHE A 399 -18.98 -3.78 -12.95
C PHE A 399 -19.11 -2.25 -12.86
N GLN A 400 -18.34 -1.47 -13.62
CA GLN A 400 -18.42 0.00 -13.57
C GLN A 400 -19.80 0.57 -13.96
N TRP A 401 -20.61 -0.20 -14.71
CA TRP A 401 -21.98 0.16 -15.10
C TRP A 401 -23.05 -0.30 -14.11
N GLU A 402 -22.69 -1.17 -13.15
CA GLU A 402 -23.64 -1.70 -12.19
C GLU A 402 -23.98 -0.65 -11.12
N ALA A 403 -25.21 -0.71 -10.63
CA ALA A 403 -25.61 0.04 -9.45
C ALA A 403 -24.98 -0.58 -8.20
N MET A 404 -24.62 0.27 -7.23
CA MET A 404 -24.46 -0.20 -5.86
C MET A 404 -25.84 -0.64 -5.31
N ALA A 405 -25.88 -1.66 -4.46
CA ALA A 405 -27.13 -2.13 -3.87
C ALA A 405 -27.81 -1.03 -3.03
N ASP A 406 -29.15 -1.02 -3.04
CA ASP A 406 -29.95 -0.08 -2.24
C ASP A 406 -29.80 -0.32 -0.73
N ARG A 407 -30.19 0.69 0.05
CA ARG A 407 -29.99 0.69 1.51
C ARG A 407 -30.71 -0.48 2.16
N ALA A 408 -31.96 -0.71 1.77
CA ALA A 408 -32.78 -1.78 2.33
C ALA A 408 -32.14 -3.17 2.11
N THR A 409 -31.53 -3.40 0.95
CA THR A 409 -30.81 -4.63 0.63
C THR A 409 -29.54 -4.77 1.45
N LEU A 410 -28.72 -3.73 1.55
CA LEU A 410 -27.50 -3.76 2.34
C LEU A 410 -27.77 -3.95 3.83
N GLU A 411 -28.74 -3.22 4.40
CA GLU A 411 -29.17 -3.36 5.79
C GLU A 411 -29.70 -4.76 6.08
N ARG A 412 -30.53 -5.31 5.19
CA ARG A 412 -31.04 -6.69 5.29
C ARG A 412 -29.89 -7.70 5.33
N ARG A 413 -28.92 -7.58 4.41
CA ARG A 413 -27.76 -8.50 4.32
C ARG A 413 -26.82 -8.36 5.51
N GLN A 414 -26.57 -7.13 5.98
CA GLN A 414 -25.86 -6.90 7.24
C GLN A 414 -26.61 -7.53 8.43
N GLY A 415 -27.95 -7.48 8.43
CA GLY A 415 -28.80 -8.16 9.40
C GLY A 415 -28.60 -9.68 9.43
N ILE A 416 -28.56 -10.33 8.26
CA ILE A 416 -28.26 -11.77 8.12
C ILE A 416 -26.91 -12.10 8.77
N LEU A 417 -25.86 -11.31 8.48
CA LEU A 417 -24.53 -11.52 9.03
C LEU A 417 -24.49 -11.32 10.54
N ARG A 418 -25.13 -10.26 11.08
CA ARG A 418 -25.24 -10.02 12.52
C ARG A 418 -25.95 -11.17 13.24
N ALA A 419 -27.04 -11.68 12.66
CA ALA A 419 -27.79 -12.80 13.22
C ALA A 419 -26.99 -14.11 13.19
N GLY A 420 -26.28 -14.38 12.08
CA GLY A 420 -25.56 -15.63 11.86
C GLY A 420 -24.20 -15.73 12.53
N LEU A 421 -23.46 -14.62 12.63
CA LEU A 421 -22.10 -14.53 13.17
C LEU A 421 -22.01 -13.83 14.54
N GLY A 422 -23.14 -13.37 15.07
CA GLY A 422 -23.24 -12.82 16.42
C GLY A 422 -23.00 -13.87 17.53
N ARG A 423 -23.02 -13.42 18.79
CA ARG A 423 -22.96 -14.26 20.01
C ARG A 423 -21.71 -15.15 20.11
N GLY A 424 -20.53 -14.63 19.75
CA GLY A 424 -19.24 -15.30 19.97
C GLY A 424 -18.80 -16.29 18.87
N GLN A 425 -19.51 -16.35 17.75
CA GLN A 425 -19.10 -17.12 16.58
C GLN A 425 -17.89 -16.48 15.87
N ALA A 426 -17.93 -15.17 15.66
CA ALA A 426 -16.85 -14.37 15.11
C ALA A 426 -16.88 -12.92 15.64
N LYS A 427 -15.76 -12.21 15.57
CA LYS A 427 -15.71 -10.75 15.67
C LYS A 427 -16.08 -10.17 14.31
N LEU A 428 -17.28 -9.62 14.18
CA LEU A 428 -17.80 -9.07 12.93
C LEU A 428 -17.54 -7.55 12.85
N SER A 429 -16.96 -7.10 11.74
CA SER A 429 -16.80 -5.70 11.37
C SER A 429 -17.55 -5.46 10.07
N LEU A 430 -18.48 -4.49 10.05
CA LEU A 430 -19.28 -4.14 8.89
C LEU A 430 -18.97 -2.71 8.48
N HIS A 431 -18.76 -2.48 7.19
CA HIS A 431 -18.53 -1.15 6.67
C HIS A 431 -19.81 -0.29 6.69
N SER A 432 -19.64 1.01 6.91
CA SER A 432 -20.73 1.99 6.83
C SER A 432 -21.34 2.01 5.43
N ILE A 433 -22.66 2.02 5.36
CA ILE A 433 -23.40 2.13 4.09
C ILE A 433 -23.27 3.54 3.53
N ASP A 434 -23.39 4.56 4.39
CA ASP A 434 -23.37 5.96 4.00
C ASP A 434 -22.00 6.38 3.44
N THR A 435 -20.91 5.97 4.11
CA THR A 435 -19.54 6.19 3.62
C THR A 435 -19.31 5.49 2.28
N SER A 436 -19.86 4.28 2.10
CA SER A 436 -19.76 3.57 0.82
C SER A 436 -20.55 4.26 -0.30
N TYR A 437 -21.71 4.85 -0.01
CA TYR A 437 -22.45 5.66 -0.99
C TYR A 437 -21.69 6.92 -1.37
N LEU A 438 -21.10 7.61 -0.40
CA LEU A 438 -20.24 8.76 -0.66
C LEU A 438 -19.07 8.38 -1.58
N GLU A 439 -18.34 7.31 -1.24
CA GLU A 439 -17.21 6.85 -2.04
C GLU A 439 -17.64 6.43 -3.45
N ALA A 440 -18.76 5.71 -3.60
CA ALA A 440 -19.28 5.30 -4.90
C ALA A 440 -19.71 6.48 -5.76
N ALA A 441 -20.37 7.49 -5.17
CA ALA A 441 -20.78 8.71 -5.86
C ALA A 441 -19.56 9.48 -6.37
N LEU A 442 -18.56 9.70 -5.51
CA LEU A 442 -17.32 10.39 -5.90
C LEU A 442 -16.53 9.61 -6.94
N ALA A 443 -16.38 8.29 -6.79
CA ALA A 443 -15.62 7.45 -7.73
C ALA A 443 -16.20 7.47 -9.15
N ARG A 444 -17.52 7.68 -9.27
CA ARG A 444 -18.25 7.62 -10.55
C ARG A 444 -18.68 8.98 -11.10
N GLY A 445 -18.54 10.06 -10.33
CA GLY A 445 -19.01 11.38 -10.72
C GLY A 445 -18.12 12.07 -11.75
N GLY A 446 -18.66 13.10 -12.39
CA GLY A 446 -17.93 14.01 -13.26
C GLY A 446 -17.49 15.29 -12.54
N VAL A 447 -17.16 16.30 -13.35
CA VAL A 447 -16.70 17.62 -12.89
C VAL A 447 -17.74 18.35 -12.02
N GLU A 448 -19.03 18.02 -12.17
CA GLU A 448 -20.11 18.58 -11.38
C GLU A 448 -19.99 18.29 -9.88
N LEU A 449 -19.29 17.21 -9.50
CA LEU A 449 -19.07 16.88 -8.09
C LEU A 449 -17.99 17.72 -7.43
N ALA A 450 -17.15 18.45 -8.18
CA ALA A 450 -16.16 19.35 -7.58
C ALA A 450 -16.82 20.37 -6.66
N ASP A 451 -17.95 20.91 -7.10
CA ASP A 451 -18.76 21.86 -6.36
C ASP A 451 -19.37 21.27 -5.07
N VAL A 452 -19.64 19.97 -5.05
CA VAL A 452 -20.09 19.24 -3.85
C VAL A 452 -18.92 19.03 -2.89
N VAL A 453 -17.75 18.61 -3.39
CA VAL A 453 -16.53 18.44 -2.59
C VAL A 453 -16.15 19.74 -1.89
N GLU A 454 -16.14 20.86 -2.62
CA GLU A 454 -15.83 22.16 -2.04
C GLU A 454 -16.85 22.58 -0.98
N ALA A 455 -18.15 22.41 -1.24
CA ALA A 455 -19.18 22.76 -0.27
C ALA A 455 -19.12 21.90 1.01
N ALA A 456 -18.85 20.61 0.88
CA ALA A 456 -18.68 19.72 2.05
C ALA A 456 -17.45 20.13 2.88
N TRP A 457 -16.32 20.43 2.21
CA TRP A 457 -15.11 20.92 2.87
C TRP A 457 -15.35 22.25 3.60
N GLN A 458 -16.02 23.21 2.96
CA GLN A 458 -16.40 24.50 3.57
C GLN A 458 -17.30 24.32 4.80
N ALA A 459 -18.17 23.30 4.78
CA ALA A 459 -19.02 22.92 5.91
C ALA A 459 -18.28 22.13 7.02
N GLY A 460 -16.98 21.87 6.84
CA GLY A 460 -16.11 21.30 7.86
C GLY A 460 -15.62 19.88 7.57
N ALA A 461 -16.07 19.23 6.51
CA ALA A 461 -15.64 17.87 6.15
C ALA A 461 -14.12 17.82 5.88
N ARG A 462 -13.47 16.83 6.50
CA ARG A 462 -12.03 16.55 6.44
C ARG A 462 -11.80 15.23 7.19
N PHE A 463 -10.77 14.50 6.82
CA PHE A 463 -10.43 13.20 7.39
C PHE A 463 -11.62 12.23 7.32
N ASP A 464 -12.33 12.20 6.18
CA ASP A 464 -13.58 11.45 6.00
C ASP A 464 -13.43 9.93 6.13
N CYS A 465 -12.20 9.40 6.07
CA CYS A 465 -11.90 8.00 6.35
C CYS A 465 -11.81 7.65 7.84
N TRP A 466 -11.76 8.65 8.72
CA TRP A 466 -11.69 8.50 10.17
C TRP A 466 -13.08 8.66 10.77
N THR A 467 -13.58 7.60 11.40
CA THR A 467 -14.96 7.55 11.94
C THR A 467 -15.28 8.66 12.94
N GLU A 468 -14.28 9.16 13.66
CA GLU A 468 -14.36 10.26 14.62
C GLU A 468 -14.42 11.65 13.98
N HIS A 469 -14.11 11.75 12.68
CA HIS A 469 -14.09 13.00 11.92
C HIS A 469 -15.01 12.97 10.70
N GLU A 470 -15.71 11.86 10.48
CA GLU A 470 -16.68 11.74 9.41
C GLU A 470 -17.83 12.74 9.60
N ARG A 471 -18.09 13.56 8.57
CA ARG A 471 -19.13 14.60 8.56
C ARG A 471 -20.15 14.36 7.45
N LEU A 472 -20.86 13.24 7.54
CA LEU A 472 -21.90 12.87 6.57
C LEU A 472 -23.00 13.94 6.46
N ASP A 473 -23.30 14.66 7.54
CA ASP A 473 -24.23 15.79 7.57
C ASP A 473 -23.81 16.92 6.61
N ALA A 474 -22.51 17.23 6.57
CA ALA A 474 -21.92 18.23 5.68
C ALA A 474 -22.00 17.78 4.22
N TRP A 475 -21.68 16.51 3.93
CA TRP A 475 -21.81 15.93 2.60
C TRP A 475 -23.25 15.93 2.11
N ASP A 476 -24.19 15.47 2.93
CA ASP A 476 -25.61 15.44 2.59
C ASP A 476 -26.14 16.84 2.26
N ALA A 477 -25.77 17.85 3.04
CA ALA A 477 -26.13 19.23 2.75
C ALA A 477 -25.52 19.72 1.42
N ALA A 478 -24.25 19.40 1.15
CA ALA A 478 -23.57 19.76 -0.08
C ALA A 478 -24.20 19.11 -1.33
N PHE A 479 -24.54 17.82 -1.27
CA PHE A 479 -25.26 17.13 -2.34
C PHE A 479 -26.65 17.74 -2.56
N ARG A 480 -27.44 17.94 -1.49
CA ARG A 480 -28.79 18.52 -1.58
C ARG A 480 -28.79 19.92 -2.18
N ALA A 481 -27.79 20.75 -1.86
CA ALA A 481 -27.65 22.09 -2.43
C ALA A 481 -27.51 22.08 -3.97
N ARG A 482 -27.08 20.95 -4.55
CA ARG A 482 -26.97 20.75 -6.01
C ARG A 482 -28.12 19.91 -6.59
N GLY A 483 -29.14 19.59 -5.79
CA GLY A 483 -30.23 18.72 -6.22
C GLY A 483 -29.80 17.26 -6.42
N LEU A 484 -28.70 16.85 -5.79
CA LEU A 484 -28.12 15.51 -5.90
C LEU A 484 -28.26 14.76 -4.56
N SER A 485 -27.95 13.46 -4.57
CA SER A 485 -27.74 12.65 -3.37
C SER A 485 -26.65 11.61 -3.63
N ALA A 486 -25.81 11.33 -2.63
CA ALA A 486 -24.78 10.29 -2.75
C ALA A 486 -25.40 8.91 -3.01
N GLU A 487 -26.45 8.55 -2.25
CA GLU A 487 -27.19 7.30 -2.44
C GLU A 487 -27.78 7.20 -3.85
N GLY A 488 -28.52 8.21 -4.32
CA GLY A 488 -29.11 8.18 -5.65
C GLY A 488 -28.07 8.06 -6.78
N LEU A 489 -26.93 8.75 -6.65
CA LEU A 489 -25.83 8.60 -7.60
C LEU A 489 -25.21 7.21 -7.53
N ALA A 490 -25.01 6.62 -6.35
CA ALA A 490 -24.40 5.31 -6.19
C ALA A 490 -25.30 4.16 -6.66
N THR A 491 -26.61 4.25 -6.41
CA THR A 491 -27.59 3.20 -6.73
C THR A 491 -28.16 3.30 -8.16
N THR A 492 -27.71 4.29 -8.94
CA THR A 492 -28.09 4.39 -10.36
C THR A 492 -27.16 3.54 -11.21
N ALA A 493 -27.71 2.63 -12.02
CA ALA A 493 -26.94 1.92 -13.03
C ALA A 493 -26.59 2.86 -14.19
N LEU A 494 -25.39 2.72 -14.77
CA LEU A 494 -24.95 3.56 -15.87
C LEU A 494 -25.23 2.88 -17.20
N ASP A 495 -25.70 3.64 -18.19
CA ASP A 495 -25.96 3.14 -19.53
C ASP A 495 -24.65 2.89 -20.29
N PRO A 496 -24.38 1.66 -20.76
CA PRO A 496 -23.24 1.35 -21.62
C PRO A 496 -23.29 1.95 -23.03
N ALA A 497 -24.30 2.74 -23.38
CA ALA A 497 -24.29 3.57 -24.59
C ALA A 497 -23.75 4.99 -24.32
N VAL A 498 -23.75 5.44 -23.06
CA VAL A 498 -23.31 6.78 -22.67
C VAL A 498 -21.81 6.79 -22.38
N ALA A 499 -21.16 7.90 -22.74
CA ALA A 499 -19.75 8.13 -22.44
C ALA A 499 -19.57 8.32 -20.93
N LEU A 500 -18.59 7.63 -20.34
CA LEU A 500 -18.34 7.69 -18.89
C LEU A 500 -17.31 8.78 -18.56
N PRO A 501 -17.37 9.41 -17.36
CA PRO A 501 -16.45 10.48 -16.95
C PRO A 501 -14.96 10.14 -17.16
N TRP A 502 -14.57 8.90 -16.87
CA TRP A 502 -13.18 8.44 -16.98
C TRP A 502 -12.75 8.04 -18.40
N GLU A 503 -13.61 8.12 -19.41
CA GLU A 503 -13.22 7.86 -20.82
C GLU A 503 -12.37 8.97 -21.44
N VAL A 504 -12.13 10.05 -20.70
CA VAL A 504 -11.05 11.02 -20.99
C VAL A 504 -9.66 10.37 -20.97
N ILE A 505 -9.50 9.23 -20.30
CA ILE A 505 -8.27 8.45 -20.23
C ILE A 505 -8.24 7.40 -21.34
N THR A 506 -7.19 7.42 -22.16
CA THR A 506 -7.01 6.56 -23.33
C THR A 506 -5.69 5.77 -23.27
N GLY A 507 -5.38 5.02 -24.34
CA GLY A 507 -4.14 4.26 -24.48
C GLY A 507 -4.20 2.88 -23.83
N PRO A 508 -3.16 2.46 -23.08
CA PRO A 508 -3.07 1.11 -22.51
C PRO A 508 -4.00 0.96 -21.30
N VAL A 509 -5.31 0.98 -21.53
CA VAL A 509 -6.35 0.69 -20.53
C VAL A 509 -7.19 -0.49 -21.04
N VAL A 510 -7.89 -1.15 -20.12
CA VAL A 510 -8.80 -2.25 -20.50
C VAL A 510 -9.89 -1.72 -21.44
N SER A 511 -10.10 -2.41 -22.55
CA SER A 511 -11.02 -1.95 -23.58
C SER A 511 -12.48 -2.08 -23.14
N ARG A 512 -13.34 -1.16 -23.63
CA ARG A 512 -14.79 -1.20 -23.37
C ARG A 512 -15.40 -2.55 -23.78
N SER A 513 -15.00 -3.10 -24.92
CA SER A 513 -15.49 -4.37 -25.43
C SER A 513 -15.12 -5.55 -24.52
N TYR A 514 -13.90 -5.56 -23.97
CA TYR A 514 -13.49 -6.57 -22.98
C TYR A 514 -14.32 -6.46 -21.70
N LEU A 515 -14.51 -5.24 -21.18
CA LEU A 515 -15.27 -5.03 -19.95
C LEU A 515 -16.74 -5.47 -20.10
N LEU A 516 -17.38 -5.18 -21.24
CA LEU A 516 -18.75 -5.62 -21.54
C LEU A 516 -18.85 -7.14 -21.68
N ARG A 517 -17.89 -7.78 -22.37
CA ARG A 517 -17.80 -9.25 -22.42
C ARG A 517 -17.71 -9.87 -21.03
N GLU A 518 -16.85 -9.33 -20.16
CA GLU A 518 -16.71 -9.83 -18.79
C GLU A 518 -17.98 -9.63 -17.97
N ARG A 519 -18.68 -8.50 -18.17
CA ARG A 519 -19.99 -8.24 -17.56
C ARG A 519 -21.03 -9.27 -18.00
N GLU A 520 -21.09 -9.61 -19.28
CA GLU A 520 -21.99 -10.65 -19.79
C GLU A 520 -21.66 -12.04 -19.26
N ARG A 521 -20.36 -12.38 -19.16
CA ARG A 521 -19.91 -13.64 -18.56
C ARG A 521 -20.30 -13.72 -17.09
N ALA A 522 -20.19 -12.62 -16.35
CA ALA A 522 -20.65 -12.53 -14.96
C ALA A 522 -22.15 -12.84 -14.84
N ALA A 523 -22.99 -12.25 -15.70
CA ALA A 523 -24.43 -12.51 -15.72
C ALA A 523 -24.77 -13.99 -15.98
N ARG A 524 -23.90 -14.71 -16.70
CA ARG A 524 -24.04 -16.14 -16.99
C ARG A 524 -23.31 -17.05 -15.97
N GLY A 525 -22.60 -16.49 -15.00
CA GLY A 525 -21.79 -17.25 -14.04
C GLY A 525 -20.57 -17.95 -14.66
N LEU A 526 -20.07 -17.46 -15.80
CA LEU A 526 -18.90 -18.03 -16.48
C LEU A 526 -17.61 -17.39 -15.93
N THR A 527 -16.63 -18.20 -15.58
CA THR A 527 -15.29 -17.74 -15.16
C THR A 527 -14.40 -17.46 -16.36
N THR A 528 -13.41 -16.58 -16.20
CA THR A 528 -12.41 -16.25 -17.21
C THR A 528 -11.04 -16.64 -16.65
N PRO A 529 -10.23 -17.39 -17.43
CA PRO A 529 -8.95 -17.94 -16.96
C PRO A 529 -7.89 -16.85 -16.75
N ASP A 530 -6.77 -17.23 -16.11
CA ASP A 530 -5.68 -16.29 -15.85
C ASP A 530 -4.77 -16.15 -17.06
N CYS A 531 -4.72 -14.94 -17.64
CA CYS A 531 -3.94 -14.70 -18.84
C CYS A 531 -2.41 -14.80 -18.65
N ARG A 532 -1.95 -14.93 -17.41
CA ARG A 532 -0.55 -15.22 -17.09
C ARG A 532 -0.13 -16.64 -17.48
N TRP A 533 -1.05 -17.59 -17.39
CA TRP A 533 -0.74 -19.02 -17.51
C TRP A 533 -1.52 -19.72 -18.63
N GLU A 534 -2.73 -19.24 -18.94
CA GLU A 534 -3.70 -19.94 -19.78
C GLU A 534 -3.92 -19.27 -21.15
N GLY A 535 -3.24 -18.15 -21.43
CA GLY A 535 -3.30 -17.44 -22.71
C GLY A 535 -3.96 -16.07 -22.64
N CYS A 536 -3.71 -15.23 -23.65
CA CYS A 536 -4.20 -13.85 -23.67
C CYS A 536 -5.72 -13.76 -23.92
N GLU A 537 -6.44 -13.00 -23.10
CA GLU A 537 -7.89 -12.74 -23.22
C GLU A 537 -8.23 -11.44 -23.99
N GLU A 538 -7.22 -10.85 -24.65
CA GLU A 538 -7.31 -9.67 -25.52
C GLU A 538 -8.01 -8.48 -24.83
N CYS A 539 -7.57 -8.14 -23.62
CA CYS A 539 -8.14 -7.03 -22.85
C CYS A 539 -7.84 -5.63 -23.40
N GLY A 540 -7.00 -5.52 -24.44
CA GLY A 540 -6.64 -4.27 -25.10
C GLY A 540 -5.47 -3.48 -24.49
N VAL A 541 -4.90 -3.94 -23.36
CA VAL A 541 -3.80 -3.23 -22.68
C VAL A 541 -2.44 -3.48 -23.33
N CYS A 542 -2.13 -4.74 -23.66
CA CYS A 542 -0.84 -5.12 -24.25
C CYS A 542 -0.89 -4.96 -25.78
N GLY A 543 0.23 -4.56 -26.37
CA GLY A 543 0.40 -4.33 -27.81
C GLY A 543 1.85 -3.98 -28.15
N GLU A 544 2.07 -3.25 -29.24
CA GLU A 544 3.42 -2.87 -29.68
C GLU A 544 4.13 -1.95 -28.67
N ALA A 545 3.43 -0.98 -28.10
CA ALA A 545 3.99 0.00 -27.15
C ALA A 545 4.08 -0.51 -25.70
N VAL A 546 3.28 -1.52 -25.33
CA VAL A 546 3.24 -2.08 -23.98
C VAL A 546 3.30 -3.61 -24.10
N PRO A 547 4.42 -4.25 -23.77
CA PRO A 547 4.57 -5.69 -23.93
C PRO A 547 3.62 -6.46 -23.01
N GLY A 548 3.54 -7.79 -23.23
CA GLY A 548 2.82 -8.70 -22.35
C GLY A 548 3.40 -8.76 -20.93
N PRO A 549 2.90 -9.67 -20.08
CA PRO A 549 3.41 -9.87 -18.73
C PRO A 549 4.93 -10.05 -18.71
N ASP A 550 5.62 -9.26 -17.90
CA ASP A 550 7.06 -9.38 -17.68
C ASP A 550 7.32 -10.13 -16.37
N LEU A 551 7.51 -11.45 -16.46
CA LEU A 551 7.60 -12.34 -15.29
C LEU A 551 9.05 -12.64 -14.94
N ALA A 552 9.38 -12.71 -13.65
CA ALA A 552 10.69 -13.16 -13.19
C ALA A 552 10.93 -14.61 -13.63
N PRO A 553 12.15 -14.98 -14.06
CA PRO A 553 12.43 -16.38 -14.39
C PRO A 553 12.12 -17.24 -13.17
N ALA A 554 11.22 -18.21 -13.35
CA ALA A 554 10.86 -19.11 -12.28
C ALA A 554 12.11 -19.91 -11.87
N GLY A 555 12.64 -19.62 -10.69
CA GLY A 555 13.47 -20.59 -10.00
C GLY A 555 12.54 -21.69 -9.50
N MET A 556 12.62 -22.88 -10.10
CA MET A 556 12.00 -24.16 -9.68
C MET A 556 10.62 -24.03 -8.99
N ARG A 557 9.52 -24.37 -9.71
CA ARG A 557 8.16 -24.35 -9.17
C ARG A 557 8.01 -25.27 -7.93
N PRO A 558 7.08 -24.95 -7.00
CA PRO A 558 6.73 -25.80 -5.86
C PRO A 558 6.23 -27.19 -6.25
N ASP A 559 5.61 -27.28 -7.44
CA ASP A 559 5.19 -28.53 -8.08
C ASP A 559 6.13 -28.72 -9.27
N GLY A 560 6.96 -29.75 -9.22
CA GLY A 560 8.21 -29.94 -9.99
C GLY A 560 8.16 -30.00 -11.53
N ASP A 561 7.23 -29.30 -12.19
CA ASP A 561 7.18 -29.22 -13.65
C ASP A 561 7.86 -27.95 -14.18
N VAL A 562 8.86 -28.17 -15.04
CA VAL A 562 9.58 -27.13 -15.79
C VAL A 562 8.67 -26.59 -16.89
N VAL A 563 8.30 -25.31 -16.83
CA VAL A 563 7.83 -24.60 -18.03
C VAL A 563 9.07 -24.23 -18.83
N LEU A 564 9.35 -25.03 -19.86
CA LEU A 564 10.27 -24.62 -20.92
C LEU A 564 9.72 -23.35 -21.56
N GLY A 565 10.50 -22.27 -21.50
CA GLY A 565 10.26 -21.09 -22.33
C GLY A 565 10.13 -21.50 -23.79
N ALA A 566 9.25 -20.84 -24.53
CA ALA A 566 9.00 -21.10 -25.93
C ALA A 566 10.31 -21.16 -26.74
N GLY A 567 10.66 -22.35 -27.22
CA GLY A 567 11.81 -22.57 -28.10
C GLY A 567 12.17 -24.05 -28.27
N GLY A 568 11.73 -24.63 -29.40
CA GLY A 568 12.44 -25.72 -30.11
C GLY A 568 12.50 -27.11 -29.47
N VAL A 569 11.84 -28.07 -30.12
CA VAL A 569 11.96 -29.51 -29.86
C VAL A 569 13.27 -30.04 -30.49
N SER A 570 14.15 -30.71 -29.73
CA SER A 570 14.78 -31.98 -30.16
C SER A 570 15.57 -32.70 -29.05
N GLU A 571 15.50 -34.02 -29.17
CA GLU A 571 15.98 -35.17 -28.41
C GLU A 571 17.33 -35.13 -27.65
N ALA A 572 17.31 -35.75 -26.45
CA ALA A 572 18.23 -36.77 -25.89
C ALA A 572 18.20 -36.62 -24.35
N GLY A 573 17.97 -37.62 -23.50
CA GLY A 573 18.24 -39.05 -23.61
C GLY A 573 19.05 -39.48 -22.38
N ALA A 574 18.34 -39.91 -21.33
CA ALA A 574 18.76 -40.77 -20.21
C ALA A 574 19.92 -40.35 -19.28
N VAL A 575 19.76 -40.60 -17.97
CA VAL A 575 20.60 -41.50 -17.14
C VAL A 575 20.42 -41.20 -15.62
N LEU A 576 20.04 -42.26 -14.86
CA LEU A 576 19.96 -42.46 -13.39
C LEU A 576 18.75 -41.86 -12.64
N GLY A 577 18.06 -42.56 -11.73
CA GLY A 577 18.28 -43.87 -11.11
C GLY A 577 17.44 -43.93 -9.83
N ALA A 578 16.77 -45.05 -9.60
CA ALA A 578 15.82 -45.28 -8.51
C ALA A 578 16.45 -45.41 -7.11
N GLY A 579 15.69 -45.05 -6.07
CA GLY A 579 15.75 -45.69 -4.75
C GLY A 579 15.88 -44.75 -3.53
N GLY A 580 14.91 -44.83 -2.61
CA GLY A 580 15.05 -44.34 -1.22
C GLY A 580 13.77 -43.78 -0.60
N GLY A 581 13.09 -44.57 0.23
CA GLY A 581 11.91 -44.16 1.02
C GLY A 581 12.23 -43.14 2.14
N PRO A 582 11.20 -42.66 2.87
CA PRO A 582 11.29 -41.47 3.71
C PRO A 582 12.03 -41.77 5.01
N THR A 583 13.17 -41.11 5.22
CA THR A 583 13.81 -41.03 6.54
C THR A 583 13.33 -39.77 7.25
N GLU A 584 12.93 -39.95 8.51
CA GLU A 584 12.49 -38.93 9.45
C GLU A 584 13.48 -37.76 9.53
N GLY A 585 13.11 -36.63 8.93
CA GLY A 585 13.88 -35.39 8.96
C GLY A 585 13.61 -34.60 10.24
N THR A 586 14.48 -34.78 11.22
CA THR A 586 14.67 -33.94 12.40
C THR A 586 14.49 -32.44 12.13
N MET A 587 13.72 -31.77 13.00
CA MET A 587 13.56 -30.32 13.06
C MET A 587 14.90 -29.59 12.86
N SER A 588 15.05 -28.95 11.70
CA SER A 588 16.22 -28.16 11.37
C SER A 588 16.33 -26.96 12.32
N ARG A 589 17.32 -27.02 13.21
CA ARG A 589 17.78 -25.92 14.04
C ARG A 589 18.20 -24.76 13.13
N ARG A 590 17.78 -23.54 13.49
CA ARG A 590 18.31 -22.28 12.95
C ARG A 590 19.83 -22.39 12.71
N PRO A 591 20.35 -22.06 11.52
CA PRO A 591 21.79 -21.97 11.32
C PRO A 591 22.34 -20.93 12.28
N ALA A 592 23.23 -21.35 13.17
CA ALA A 592 23.92 -20.45 14.07
C ALA A 592 24.83 -19.55 13.23
N ALA A 593 24.62 -18.23 13.31
CA ALA A 593 25.62 -17.26 12.91
C ALA A 593 26.96 -17.61 13.57
N SER A 594 28.05 -17.37 12.84
CA SER A 594 29.41 -17.80 13.18
C SER A 594 29.77 -17.69 14.68
N SER A 595 30.33 -18.78 15.19
CA SER A 595 30.37 -19.18 16.59
C SER A 595 31.37 -18.45 17.50
N LYS A 596 32.00 -17.34 17.07
CA LYS A 596 33.10 -16.72 17.84
C LYS A 596 32.64 -15.96 19.10
N TRP A 597 31.41 -15.44 19.11
CA TRP A 597 30.91 -14.56 20.18
C TRP A 597 29.61 -15.06 20.84
N ALA A 598 29.23 -16.32 20.59
CA ALA A 598 28.00 -16.90 21.09
C ALA A 598 27.92 -16.79 22.64
N GLY A 599 26.85 -16.19 23.15
CA GLY A 599 26.60 -16.04 24.59
C GLY A 599 27.32 -14.87 25.27
N ARG A 600 28.13 -14.07 24.55
CA ARG A 600 28.76 -12.86 25.08
C ARG A 600 27.91 -11.62 24.74
N VAL A 601 27.88 -10.67 25.68
CA VAL A 601 27.25 -9.36 25.51
C VAL A 601 28.30 -8.30 25.76
N PHE A 602 28.36 -7.29 24.91
CA PHE A 602 29.26 -6.15 25.02
C PHE A 602 28.42 -4.92 25.37
N GLU A 603 28.58 -4.42 26.59
CA GLU A 603 27.78 -3.31 27.11
C GLU A 603 28.53 -1.99 26.95
N TYR A 604 27.81 -0.96 26.50
CA TYR A 604 28.34 0.40 26.32
C TYR A 604 27.35 1.43 26.81
N LEU A 605 27.88 2.56 27.28
CA LEU A 605 27.13 3.77 27.56
C LEU A 605 27.44 4.79 26.47
N ILE A 606 26.40 5.16 25.72
CA ILE A 606 26.45 6.23 24.72
C ILE A 606 25.99 7.52 25.39
N GLU A 607 26.80 8.56 25.24
CA GLU A 607 26.46 9.92 25.60
C GLU A 607 26.07 10.68 24.33
N TYR A 608 24.96 11.42 24.39
CA TYR A 608 24.49 12.20 23.23
C TYR A 608 23.78 13.48 23.66
N SER A 609 23.74 14.48 22.79
CA SER A 609 22.96 15.71 22.99
C SER A 609 21.75 15.75 22.07
N VAL A 610 20.73 16.52 22.43
CA VAL A 610 19.55 16.77 21.61
C VAL A 610 19.18 18.24 21.58
N HIS A 611 19.17 18.81 20.37
CA HIS A 611 18.98 20.22 20.07
C HIS A 611 18.00 20.44 18.92
N GLY A 612 17.54 21.68 18.76
CA GLY A 612 16.72 22.08 17.64
C GLY A 612 15.41 21.31 17.58
N ARG A 613 15.05 20.81 16.38
CA ARG A 613 13.75 20.17 16.14
C ARG A 613 13.60 18.83 16.85
N GLN A 614 14.71 18.14 17.14
CA GLN A 614 14.68 16.81 17.72
C GLN A 614 14.22 16.80 19.19
N ARG A 615 14.13 17.98 19.82
CA ARG A 615 13.50 18.15 21.14
C ARG A 615 12.04 17.71 21.18
N PHE A 616 11.35 17.72 20.03
CA PHE A 616 9.94 17.33 19.93
C PHE A 616 9.73 15.82 19.79
N LEU A 617 10.79 15.02 19.66
CA LEU A 617 10.67 13.56 19.66
C LEU A 617 10.24 13.06 21.04
N ALA A 618 9.22 12.21 21.06
CA ALA A 618 8.81 11.51 22.27
C ALA A 618 9.85 10.45 22.65
N HIS A 619 9.72 9.92 23.86
CA HIS A 619 10.65 8.92 24.39
C HIS A 619 10.71 7.65 23.53
N LEU A 620 9.55 7.13 23.08
CA LEU A 620 9.49 5.93 22.25
C LEU A 620 10.14 6.14 20.87
N ASP A 621 9.91 7.30 20.26
CA ASP A 621 10.52 7.67 18.99
C ASP A 621 12.05 7.82 19.12
N THR A 622 12.51 8.41 20.22
CA THR A 622 13.95 8.49 20.54
C THR A 622 14.59 7.11 20.68
N LEU A 623 13.92 6.17 21.37
CA LEU A 623 14.40 4.79 21.47
C LEU A 623 14.48 4.11 20.11
N GLN A 624 13.48 4.29 19.24
CA GLN A 624 13.50 3.70 17.90
C GLN A 624 14.58 4.33 17.04
N LEU A 625 14.71 5.66 17.05
CA LEU A 625 15.76 6.38 16.36
C LEU A 625 17.15 5.81 16.71
N LEU A 626 17.45 5.68 18.02
CA LEU A 626 18.73 5.15 18.49
C LEU A 626 18.94 3.69 18.07
N ARG A 627 17.89 2.85 18.12
CA ARG A 627 17.98 1.46 17.64
C ARG A 627 18.32 1.38 16.16
N ARG A 628 17.67 2.21 15.32
CA ARG A 628 17.97 2.27 13.88
C ARG A 628 19.37 2.80 13.64
N ALA A 629 19.78 3.86 14.34
CA ALA A 629 21.11 4.43 14.22
C ALA A 629 22.21 3.42 14.59
N VAL A 630 22.05 2.66 15.68
CA VAL A 630 22.98 1.57 16.06
C VAL A 630 23.08 0.52 14.95
N ARG A 631 21.95 0.10 14.37
CA ARG A 631 21.94 -0.89 13.28
C ARG A 631 22.58 -0.36 12.00
N ARG A 632 22.28 0.88 11.61
CA ARG A 632 22.91 1.58 10.47
C ARG A 632 24.42 1.77 10.67
N ALA A 633 24.87 1.90 11.92
CA ALA A 633 26.28 1.99 12.26
C ALA A 633 27.02 0.62 12.22
N GLY A 634 26.32 -0.47 11.92
CA GLY A 634 26.86 -1.83 11.90
C GLY A 634 26.83 -2.55 13.25
N GLY A 635 26.13 -1.99 14.25
CA GLY A 635 25.93 -2.62 15.54
C GLY A 635 24.78 -3.64 15.53
N THR A 636 24.97 -4.78 16.17
CA THR A 636 23.90 -5.78 16.37
C THR A 636 23.49 -5.80 17.84
N LEU A 637 22.31 -5.24 18.14
CA LEU A 637 21.78 -5.23 19.51
C LEU A 637 21.54 -6.67 19.99
N ALA A 638 22.03 -6.97 21.20
CA ALA A 638 21.71 -8.20 21.90
C ALA A 638 20.21 -8.22 22.26
N LEU A 639 19.64 -9.41 22.36
CA LEU A 639 18.22 -9.59 22.67
C LEU A 639 18.03 -10.09 24.10
N SER A 640 16.97 -9.65 24.76
CA SER A 640 16.59 -10.13 26.09
C SER A 640 16.21 -11.62 26.07
N ALA A 641 16.41 -12.30 27.20
CA ALA A 641 15.84 -13.64 27.40
C ALA A 641 14.30 -13.59 27.51
N GLY A 642 13.61 -14.63 27.03
CA GLY A 642 12.15 -14.80 27.20
C GLY A 642 11.37 -15.07 25.91
N MET A 643 10.04 -15.18 26.04
CA MET A 643 9.13 -15.54 24.94
C MET A 643 9.00 -14.47 23.85
N ARG A 644 9.36 -13.22 24.15
CA ARG A 644 9.41 -12.09 23.19
C ARG A 644 10.72 -11.34 23.39
N PRO A 645 11.82 -11.81 22.79
CA PRO A 645 13.12 -11.17 22.91
C PRO A 645 13.05 -9.72 22.42
N LYS A 646 13.56 -8.77 23.21
CA LYS A 646 13.61 -7.34 22.85
C LYS A 646 15.06 -6.88 22.71
N PRO A 647 15.37 -5.97 21.77
CA PRO A 647 16.68 -5.34 21.69
C PRO A 647 17.03 -4.65 23.01
N LEU A 648 18.22 -4.96 23.54
CA LEU A 648 18.75 -4.40 24.78
C LEU A 648 19.33 -3.01 24.51
N LEU A 649 18.45 -2.01 24.60
CA LEU A 649 18.74 -0.60 24.53
C LEU A 649 17.82 0.15 25.50
N SER A 650 18.40 0.98 26.37
CA SER A 650 17.67 1.75 27.37
C SER A 650 18.22 3.16 27.48
N VAL A 651 17.35 4.16 27.42
CA VAL A 651 17.68 5.55 27.74
C VAL A 651 17.50 5.75 29.25
N ALA A 652 18.49 6.32 29.93
CA ALA A 652 18.55 6.38 31.38
C ALA A 652 17.43 7.24 32.00
N LEU A 653 17.17 8.40 31.41
CA LEU A 653 16.14 9.34 31.84
C LEU A 653 15.29 9.77 30.64
N PRO A 654 13.96 9.61 30.67
CA PRO A 654 13.10 10.13 29.61
C PRO A 654 13.13 11.67 29.60
N ARG A 655 13.59 12.25 28.48
CA ARG A 655 13.56 13.70 28.27
C ARG A 655 12.12 14.20 28.04
N PRO A 656 11.68 15.30 28.68
CA PRO A 656 10.40 15.94 28.35
C PRO A 656 10.37 16.44 26.90
N VAL A 657 9.22 16.32 26.23
CA VAL A 657 9.01 16.83 24.87
C VAL A 657 9.10 18.36 24.88
N GLY A 658 9.82 18.93 23.91
CA GLY A 658 10.04 20.38 23.81
C GLY A 658 11.29 20.89 24.53
N VAL A 659 11.98 20.03 25.29
CA VAL A 659 13.20 20.39 26.02
C VAL A 659 14.44 19.93 25.27
N GLU A 660 15.41 20.84 25.08
CA GLU A 660 16.75 20.51 24.60
C GLU A 660 17.62 19.99 25.74
N SER A 661 18.57 19.12 25.41
CA SER A 661 19.50 18.54 26.37
C SER A 661 20.91 18.54 25.83
N ARG A 662 21.87 18.95 26.67
CA ARG A 662 23.29 18.94 26.32
C ARG A 662 23.93 17.57 26.50
N GLN A 663 23.33 16.71 27.31
CA GLN A 663 23.87 15.39 27.62
C GLN A 663 22.75 14.46 28.11
N GLU A 664 22.58 13.37 27.39
CA GLU A 664 21.67 12.26 27.64
C GLU A 664 22.49 10.96 27.62
N PHE A 665 21.97 9.92 28.28
CA PHE A 665 22.66 8.64 28.40
C PHE A 665 21.80 7.49 27.86
N CYS A 666 22.39 6.68 26.98
CA CYS A 666 21.77 5.48 26.43
C CYS A 666 22.69 4.28 26.67
N GLN A 667 22.22 3.30 27.45
CA GLN A 667 22.88 2.01 27.58
C GLN A 667 22.49 1.12 26.41
N ILE A 668 23.49 0.54 25.75
CA ILE A 668 23.31 -0.47 24.71
C ILE A 668 24.06 -1.74 25.05
N ALA A 669 23.53 -2.87 24.60
CA ALA A 669 24.20 -4.16 24.66
C ALA A 669 24.28 -4.73 23.24
N LEU A 670 25.48 -5.06 22.80
CA LEU A 670 25.74 -5.64 21.48
C LEU A 670 26.07 -7.12 21.59
N SER A 671 25.62 -7.91 20.61
CA SER A 671 25.94 -9.35 20.52
C SER A 671 27.33 -9.62 19.95
N GLN A 672 27.97 -8.60 19.39
CA GLN A 672 29.32 -8.63 18.83
C GLN A 672 30.03 -7.31 19.16
N PRO A 673 31.37 -7.30 19.22
CA PRO A 673 32.12 -6.04 19.33
C PRO A 673 31.76 -5.10 18.17
N PRO A 674 31.57 -3.79 18.44
CA PRO A 674 31.29 -2.83 17.38
C PRO A 674 32.50 -2.67 16.45
N PRO A 675 32.30 -2.29 15.17
CA PRO A 675 33.41 -1.95 14.28
C PRO A 675 34.22 -0.76 14.82
N ALA A 676 35.49 -0.63 14.41
CA ALA A 676 36.38 0.40 14.94
C ALA A 676 35.88 1.83 14.69
N ASP A 677 35.15 2.05 13.59
CA ASP A 677 34.54 3.31 13.19
C ASP A 677 33.05 3.41 13.60
N PHE A 678 32.59 2.58 14.55
CA PHE A 678 31.19 2.55 14.96
C PHE A 678 30.68 3.92 15.44
N VAL A 679 31.47 4.66 16.22
CA VAL A 679 31.04 5.96 16.78
C VAL A 679 30.84 6.99 15.67
N SER A 680 31.73 7.04 14.67
CA SER A 680 31.57 7.97 13.54
C SER A 680 30.40 7.58 12.65
N ARG A 681 30.19 6.27 12.41
CA ARG A 681 29.01 5.78 11.68
C ARG A 681 27.71 6.05 12.44
N LEU A 682 27.72 5.90 13.77
CA LEU A 682 26.57 6.20 14.63
C LEU A 682 26.23 7.69 14.57
N ALA A 683 27.23 8.56 14.67
CA ALA A 683 27.04 10.00 14.51
C ALA A 683 26.44 10.35 13.13
N ALA A 684 26.94 9.72 12.05
CA ALA A 684 26.41 9.92 10.69
C ALA A 684 25.00 9.34 10.48
N ALA A 685 24.60 8.35 11.29
CA ALA A 685 23.27 7.75 11.23
C ALA A 685 22.21 8.53 12.03
N LEU A 686 22.60 9.51 12.85
CA LEU A 686 21.66 10.33 13.61
C LEU A 686 21.21 11.54 12.79
N PRO A 687 19.96 11.99 12.95
CA PRO A 687 19.46 13.18 12.28
C PRO A 687 20.11 14.43 12.87
N GLU A 688 20.10 15.51 12.07
CA GLU A 688 20.50 16.82 12.55
C GLU A 688 19.76 17.19 13.85
N GLY A 689 20.52 17.67 14.83
CA GLY A 689 20.03 17.96 16.17
C GLY A 689 20.21 16.84 17.19
N VAL A 690 20.67 15.64 16.80
CA VAL A 690 21.14 14.61 17.75
C VAL A 690 22.61 14.31 17.49
N ALA A 691 23.47 14.54 18.48
CA ALA A 691 24.92 14.35 18.32
C ALA A 691 25.47 13.40 19.38
N VAL A 692 26.28 12.42 18.97
CA VAL A 692 27.04 11.59 19.92
C VAL A 692 28.17 12.41 20.51
N THR A 693 28.22 12.50 21.83
CA THR A 693 29.26 13.23 22.57
C THR A 693 30.32 12.29 23.16
N GLY A 694 29.99 11.01 23.33
CA GLY A 694 30.91 10.01 23.87
C GLY A 694 30.35 8.59 23.80
N MET A 695 31.25 7.61 23.90
CA MET A 695 30.88 6.21 24.09
C MET A 695 31.94 5.53 24.93
N VAL A 696 31.55 4.91 26.03
CA VAL A 696 32.45 4.19 26.94
C VAL A 696 31.96 2.77 27.19
N PRO A 697 32.85 1.79 27.40
CA PRO A 697 32.46 0.47 27.90
C PRO A 697 31.69 0.61 29.21
N TRP A 698 30.60 -0.14 29.35
CA TRP A 698 29.72 -0.08 30.51
C TRP A 698 29.68 -1.45 31.17
N ARG A 699 30.52 -1.63 32.20
CA ARG A 699 30.84 -2.88 32.93
C ARG A 699 31.97 -3.70 32.32
#